data_AF-A0A9W8M5W0-F1
#
_entry.id   AF-A0A9W8M5W0-F1
#
_cell.length_a   1.000
_cell.length_b   1.000
_cell.length_c   1.000
_cell.angle_alpha   90.00
_cell.angle_beta   90.00
_cell.angle_gamma   90.00
#
_symmetry.space_group_name_H-M   'P 1'
#
loop_
_entity.id
_entity.type
_entity.pdbx_description
1 polymer ?
#
loop_
_entity_poly.entity_id
_entity_poly.type
_entity_poly.pdbx_seq_one_letter_code
_entity_poly.pdbx_strand_id
1 'polypeptide(L)'
;MNCQRLLIKLSTASKVFGYTNRHSPFQALLPIRRLNSHSPAGPSADIQRAIAEEARLLQRQDKSIPWYRLTAKYRISIDVLQNIFNQAEIEARRRQQQSELVTRATERRFDRALGQCSWEAVASELDIPLIECLDLFDTSNSTIKSRSLIETYDGWSKMDMEKLKQFIAANYADGSTVSWKLVGAYMNIDALECQRVGQGTFKGPINGVGYRRICEFRDSGLDWRDIHQSELVDIIQRELPTRPSSDIRLFFDRYAYELKTGRMRASKISRLRELVAEYGEDWDRIGEALGVLPSRAQCNWIKFGRILGGRSAWTVDETREFQQLVDSGVMAKEAAKLLGTRSYWACQYKKACNNTLVQQQGDGVCSRLPWATADDEALLRMVDGSIMSGAAKWEQASMATGHTSAACKKRFIRLNRKRKQVTDSREILVTSEVQRQAESSGAVDWLQVSQATGLGLRECLELSEHDVGKVGWHYDPDSFSQGMADRMTGFIEEHYPAPTPVSYRAVSNFMWVVMEDCIRIHGMLQGKFRWTEAEYERGTALRAQGLTYREIARHLSPTLRHDNVCIALRRYLSTRPVLEPISAGKLDEISRLVDEYAGKYPVAEIIAKIRTQLNLGNEFACHTLISIRIAAHPHYQAKLRDIDYNDLANRIAMGQTTRKLAAEELDIPICAMTVRMRTVDNKLYSSKWTEEEIRKLVDYVQGCGSKPDIAYFSKLLGTKSSAQCSEKIENLRRKGILPRLTKPR
;
A
#
# COMPACT_ATOMS: atom_id res chain seq x y z
N MET A 1 -5.93 -16.92 60.52
CA MET A 1 -6.80 -16.29 61.55
C MET A 1 -7.01 -14.76 61.43
N ASN A 2 -6.35 -14.03 60.51
CA ASN A 2 -6.51 -12.56 60.40
C ASN A 2 -7.60 -12.06 59.43
N CYS A 3 -8.19 -12.90 58.58
CA CYS A 3 -9.23 -12.45 57.63
C CYS A 3 -10.64 -12.31 58.26
N GLN A 4 -10.97 -13.10 59.29
CA GLN A 4 -12.29 -13.01 59.96
C GLN A 4 -12.46 -11.74 60.80
N ARG A 5 -11.38 -11.21 61.39
CA ARG A 5 -11.43 -9.94 62.15
C ARG A 5 -11.62 -8.71 61.25
N LEU A 6 -11.18 -8.77 59.99
CA LEU A 6 -11.37 -7.69 59.02
C LEU A 6 -12.83 -7.63 58.52
N LEU A 7 -13.47 -8.79 58.34
CA LEU A 7 -14.86 -8.90 57.90
C LEU A 7 -15.86 -8.41 58.96
N ILE A 8 -15.57 -8.62 60.24
CA ILE A 8 -16.40 -8.10 61.35
C ILE A 8 -16.28 -6.58 61.46
N LYS A 9 -15.09 -5.99 61.26
CA LYS A 9 -14.91 -4.52 61.29
C LYS A 9 -15.61 -3.80 60.13
N LEU A 10 -15.67 -4.41 58.95
CA LEU A 10 -16.38 -3.84 57.79
C LEU A 10 -17.91 -3.95 57.90
N SER A 11 -18.41 -4.99 58.58
CA SER A 11 -19.84 -5.13 58.90
C SER A 11 -20.36 -4.06 59.86
N THR A 12 -19.54 -3.66 60.84
CA THR A 12 -19.94 -2.62 61.81
C THR A 12 -19.90 -1.21 61.22
N ALA A 13 -18.96 -0.92 60.31
CA ALA A 13 -18.89 0.37 59.61
C ALA A 13 -20.11 0.63 58.71
N SER A 14 -20.70 -0.42 58.12
CA SER A 14 -21.90 -0.31 57.29
C SER A 14 -23.18 0.05 58.05
N LYS A 15 -23.22 -0.12 59.38
CA LYS A 15 -24.38 0.27 60.22
C LYS A 15 -24.34 1.72 60.69
N VAL A 16 -23.18 2.38 60.65
CA VAL A 16 -23.02 3.77 61.11
C VAL A 16 -23.38 4.80 60.04
N PHE A 17 -23.35 4.42 58.75
CA PHE A 17 -23.54 5.36 57.63
C PHE A 17 -24.86 5.27 56.88
N GLY A 18 -25.87 4.56 57.39
CA GLY A 18 -27.28 4.79 57.00
C GLY A 18 -27.61 4.73 55.49
N TYR A 19 -26.99 3.85 54.70
CA TYR A 19 -27.38 3.64 53.30
C TYR A 19 -28.31 2.44 53.14
N THR A 20 -29.57 2.71 52.85
CA THR A 20 -30.55 1.74 52.37
C THR A 20 -30.42 1.55 50.85
N ASN A 21 -30.20 0.30 50.44
CA ASN A 21 -30.64 -0.34 49.19
C ASN A 21 -30.34 0.33 47.82
N ARG A 22 -29.34 -0.20 47.10
CA ARG A 22 -29.46 -1.06 45.88
C ARG A 22 -28.11 -1.05 45.14
N HIS A 23 -27.63 -2.25 44.78
CA HIS A 23 -26.35 -2.57 44.10
C HIS A 23 -25.09 -2.65 44.99
N SER A 24 -24.89 -3.83 45.60
CA SER A 24 -23.58 -4.27 46.06
C SER A 24 -22.96 -5.22 45.02
N PRO A 25 -21.68 -5.05 44.61
CA PRO A 25 -21.02 -5.88 43.60
C PRO A 25 -20.62 -7.29 44.10
N PHE A 26 -20.99 -7.68 45.32
CA PHE A 26 -20.55 -8.93 45.94
C PHE A 26 -21.47 -10.15 45.72
N GLN A 27 -22.56 -10.03 44.96
CA GLN A 27 -23.42 -11.16 44.60
C GLN A 27 -22.97 -11.94 43.34
N ALA A 28 -21.89 -11.54 42.68
CA ALA A 28 -21.41 -12.20 41.45
C ALA A 28 -20.49 -13.43 41.67
N LEU A 29 -20.29 -13.89 42.91
CA LEU A 29 -19.39 -15.02 43.24
C LEU A 29 -20.10 -16.37 43.48
N LEU A 30 -21.36 -16.50 43.09
CA LEU A 30 -22.08 -17.79 43.08
C LEU A 30 -22.63 -18.03 41.67
N PRO A 31 -21.79 -18.56 40.75
CA PRO A 31 -21.97 -19.96 40.38
C PRO A 31 -20.66 -20.63 39.91
N ILE A 32 -19.74 -21.00 40.79
CA ILE A 32 -18.56 -21.83 40.41
C ILE A 32 -18.87 -23.34 40.52
N ARG A 33 -19.94 -23.74 41.22
CA ARG A 33 -20.30 -25.17 41.41
C ARG A 33 -21.19 -25.79 40.32
N ARG A 34 -21.58 -25.05 39.26
CA ARG A 34 -22.51 -25.55 38.22
C ARG A 34 -21.93 -25.66 36.80
N LEU A 35 -20.59 -25.71 36.64
CA LEU A 35 -19.96 -25.94 35.33
C LEU A 35 -19.62 -27.40 35.03
N ASN A 36 -19.99 -28.35 35.90
CA ASN A 36 -19.80 -29.79 35.65
C ASN A 36 -20.99 -30.39 34.87
N SER A 37 -21.24 -29.90 33.66
CA SER A 37 -21.92 -30.67 32.63
C SER A 37 -21.73 -30.01 31.26
N HIS A 38 -21.26 -30.81 30.29
CA HIS A 38 -21.16 -30.53 28.84
C HIS A 38 -19.76 -30.19 28.28
N SER A 39 -18.92 -31.23 28.20
CA SER A 39 -18.38 -31.76 26.92
C SER A 39 -17.51 -32.99 27.22
N PRO A 40 -17.81 -34.19 26.68
CA PRO A 40 -16.97 -35.38 26.87
C PRO A 40 -15.67 -35.35 26.04
N ALA A 41 -15.56 -34.42 25.09
CA ALA A 41 -14.32 -34.17 24.37
C ALA A 41 -13.50 -33.12 25.13
N GLY A 42 -12.31 -33.52 25.59
CA GLY A 42 -11.35 -32.60 26.19
C GLY A 42 -10.97 -31.44 25.25
N PRO A 43 -10.23 -30.42 25.75
CA PRO A 43 -9.81 -29.28 24.93
C PRO A 43 -9.00 -29.75 23.71
N SER A 44 -9.19 -29.09 22.56
CA SER A 44 -8.43 -29.39 21.35
C SER A 44 -6.92 -29.14 21.56
N ALA A 45 -6.08 -29.80 20.75
CA ALA A 45 -4.61 -29.67 20.85
C ALA A 45 -4.12 -28.21 20.74
N ASP A 46 -4.78 -27.38 19.93
CA ASP A 46 -4.45 -25.95 19.80
C ASP A 46 -4.78 -25.17 21.07
N ILE A 47 -5.91 -25.48 21.71
CA ILE A 47 -6.29 -24.89 23.00
C ILE A 47 -5.32 -25.35 24.10
N GLN A 48 -4.94 -26.62 24.11
CA GLN A 48 -3.94 -27.16 25.04
C GLN A 48 -2.57 -26.46 24.88
N ARG A 49 -2.11 -26.25 23.64
CA ARG A 49 -0.88 -25.50 23.35
C ARG A 49 -0.96 -24.05 23.83
N ALA A 50 -2.06 -23.34 23.52
CA ALA A 50 -2.25 -21.96 23.95
C ALA A 50 -2.26 -21.82 25.49
N ILE A 51 -2.90 -22.76 26.19
CA ILE A 51 -2.91 -22.81 27.66
C ILE A 51 -1.50 -22.98 28.22
N ALA A 52 -0.73 -23.93 27.66
CA ALA A 52 0.63 -24.21 28.12
C ALA A 52 1.57 -23.01 27.90
N GLU A 53 1.46 -22.33 26.75
CA GLU A 53 2.26 -21.14 26.42
C GLU A 53 1.95 -19.96 27.36
N GLU A 54 0.67 -19.68 27.59
CA GLU A 54 0.25 -18.59 28.48
C GLU A 54 0.66 -18.89 29.93
N ALA A 55 0.54 -20.14 30.38
CA ALA A 55 1.01 -20.56 31.70
C ALA A 55 2.53 -20.39 31.86
N ARG A 56 3.34 -20.75 30.84
CA ARG A 56 4.80 -20.52 30.85
C ARG A 56 5.16 -19.03 30.87
N LEU A 57 4.45 -18.22 30.10
CA LEU A 57 4.67 -16.77 30.07
C LEU A 57 4.39 -16.15 31.44
N LEU A 58 3.32 -16.58 32.12
CA LEU A 58 3.00 -16.14 33.47
C LEU A 58 4.02 -16.63 34.51
N GLN A 59 4.56 -17.84 34.34
CA GLN A 59 5.61 -18.39 35.22
C GLN A 59 6.95 -17.66 35.07
N ARG A 60 7.36 -17.31 33.83
CA ARG A 60 8.60 -16.56 33.56
C ARG A 60 8.60 -15.14 34.14
N GLN A 61 7.42 -14.59 34.41
CA GLN A 61 7.25 -13.27 35.06
C GLN A 61 7.37 -13.34 36.59
N ASP A 62 7.97 -14.40 37.12
CA ASP A 62 8.26 -14.64 38.55
C ASP A 62 7.00 -14.62 39.45
N LYS A 63 5.86 -14.99 38.88
CA LYS A 63 4.57 -15.06 39.56
C LYS A 63 4.09 -16.50 39.61
N SER A 64 3.49 -16.88 40.74
CA SER A 64 2.68 -18.10 40.80
C SER A 64 1.62 -18.06 39.69
N ILE A 65 1.47 -19.16 38.94
CA ILE A 65 0.52 -19.22 37.83
C ILE A 65 -0.88 -18.96 38.39
N PRO A 66 -1.58 -17.87 37.99
CA PRO A 66 -2.89 -17.55 38.51
C PRO A 66 -3.95 -18.44 37.85
N TRP A 67 -3.99 -19.72 38.24
CA TRP A 67 -4.87 -20.75 37.65
C TRP A 67 -6.34 -20.34 37.54
N TYR A 68 -6.83 -19.53 38.47
CA TYR A 68 -8.18 -18.98 38.46
C TYR A 68 -8.46 -18.08 37.24
N ARG A 69 -7.47 -17.33 36.74
CA ARG A 69 -7.62 -16.48 35.53
C ARG A 69 -7.70 -17.35 34.27
N LEU A 70 -6.84 -18.36 34.17
CA LEU A 70 -6.86 -19.30 33.06
C LEU A 70 -8.15 -20.13 33.06
N THR A 71 -8.64 -20.52 34.23
CA THR A 71 -9.95 -21.18 34.40
C THR A 71 -11.10 -20.32 33.90
N ALA A 72 -11.12 -19.03 34.26
CA ALA A 72 -12.15 -18.09 33.81
C ALA A 72 -12.10 -17.86 32.29
N LYS A 73 -10.89 -17.79 31.71
CA LYS A 73 -10.66 -17.55 30.29
C LYS A 73 -11.03 -18.76 29.42
N TYR A 74 -10.52 -19.94 29.78
CA TYR A 74 -10.68 -21.16 28.98
C TYR A 74 -11.90 -21.99 29.37
N ARG A 75 -12.57 -21.65 30.48
CA ARG A 75 -13.73 -22.39 31.04
C ARG A 75 -13.41 -23.87 31.33
N ILE A 76 -12.18 -24.15 31.75
CA ILE A 76 -11.66 -25.49 32.08
C ILE A 76 -11.27 -25.52 33.56
N SER A 77 -11.53 -26.63 34.25
CA SER A 77 -11.16 -26.80 35.67
C SER A 77 -9.65 -26.70 35.90
N ILE A 78 -9.26 -26.21 37.09
CA ILE A 78 -7.85 -26.07 37.49
C ILE A 78 -7.07 -27.38 37.32
N ASP A 79 -7.63 -28.51 37.74
CA ASP A 79 -6.94 -29.82 37.66
C ASP A 79 -6.59 -30.21 36.22
N VAL A 80 -7.49 -29.94 35.27
CA VAL A 80 -7.25 -30.19 33.84
C VAL A 80 -6.21 -29.23 33.27
N LEU A 81 -6.22 -27.94 33.68
CA LEU A 81 -5.20 -26.98 33.28
C LEU A 81 -3.81 -27.38 33.80
N GLN A 82 -3.73 -27.85 35.05
CA GLN A 82 -2.49 -28.34 35.65
C GLN A 82 -1.98 -29.59 34.94
N ASN A 83 -2.86 -30.52 34.58
CA ASN A 83 -2.49 -31.71 33.82
C ASN A 83 -1.96 -31.36 32.42
N ILE A 84 -2.63 -30.46 31.69
CA ILE A 84 -2.17 -29.97 30.37
C ILE A 84 -0.79 -29.32 30.50
N PHE A 85 -0.61 -28.47 31.51
CA PHE A 85 0.67 -27.81 31.75
C PHE A 85 1.79 -28.80 32.11
N ASN A 86 1.51 -29.75 33.00
CA ASN A 86 2.48 -30.78 33.40
C ASN A 86 2.86 -31.69 32.23
N GLN A 87 1.90 -32.09 31.40
CA GLN A 87 2.16 -32.87 30.18
C GLN A 87 3.03 -32.08 29.20
N ALA A 88 2.69 -30.81 28.96
CA ALA A 88 3.49 -29.93 28.10
C ALA A 88 4.91 -29.71 28.65
N GLU A 89 5.09 -29.65 29.97
CA GLU A 89 6.42 -29.57 30.63
C GLU A 89 7.23 -30.86 30.45
N ILE A 90 6.61 -32.02 30.62
CA ILE A 90 7.26 -33.32 30.39
C ILE A 90 7.70 -33.43 28.92
N GLU A 91 6.82 -33.07 27.99
CA GLU A 91 7.14 -33.06 26.55
C GLU A 91 8.24 -32.06 26.21
N ALA A 92 8.22 -30.85 26.79
CA ALA A 92 9.27 -29.86 26.58
C ALA A 92 10.64 -30.34 27.10
N ARG A 93 10.68 -30.97 28.28
CA ARG A 93 11.92 -31.57 28.81
C ARG A 93 12.42 -32.69 27.93
N ARG A 94 11.53 -33.56 27.45
CA ARG A 94 11.89 -34.64 26.52
C ARG A 94 12.44 -34.08 25.20
N ARG A 95 11.79 -33.08 24.63
CA ARG A 95 12.23 -32.41 23.39
C ARG A 95 13.58 -31.71 23.58
N GLN A 96 13.81 -31.08 24.74
CA GLN A 96 15.10 -30.48 25.08
C GLN A 96 16.21 -31.54 25.17
N GLN A 97 15.96 -32.67 25.85
CA GLN A 97 16.92 -33.78 25.91
C GLN A 97 17.24 -34.33 24.52
N GLN A 98 16.23 -34.50 23.66
CA GLN A 98 16.44 -34.93 22.28
C GLN A 98 17.23 -33.89 21.46
N SER A 99 16.96 -32.61 21.65
CA SER A 99 17.70 -31.50 21.02
C SER A 99 19.17 -31.50 21.42
N GLU A 100 19.48 -31.74 22.69
CA GLU A 100 20.86 -31.88 23.19
C GLU A 100 21.57 -33.10 22.59
N LEU A 101 20.88 -34.23 22.48
CA LEU A 101 21.43 -35.45 21.85
C LEU A 101 21.72 -35.24 20.36
N VAL A 102 20.77 -34.66 19.63
CA VAL A 102 20.94 -34.28 18.22
C VAL A 102 22.12 -33.34 18.07
N THR A 103 22.18 -32.26 18.85
CA THR A 103 23.27 -31.27 18.77
C THR A 103 24.63 -31.91 18.99
N ARG A 104 24.78 -32.77 20.01
CA ARG A 104 26.06 -33.49 20.26
C ARG A 104 26.41 -34.49 19.17
N ALA A 105 25.42 -35.19 18.59
CA ALA A 105 25.65 -36.11 17.49
C ALA A 105 26.07 -35.35 16.22
N THR A 106 25.41 -34.23 15.92
CA THR A 106 25.77 -33.34 14.82
C THR A 106 27.20 -32.80 14.98
N GLU A 107 27.60 -32.35 16.18
CA GLU A 107 28.96 -31.86 16.44
C GLU A 107 30.03 -32.93 16.21
N ARG A 108 29.76 -34.19 16.57
CA ARG A 108 30.68 -35.32 16.30
C ARG A 108 30.78 -35.67 14.82
N ARG A 109 29.70 -35.48 14.07
CA ARG A 109 29.59 -35.82 12.64
C ARG A 109 29.83 -34.63 11.71
N PHE A 110 30.15 -33.46 12.26
CA PHE A 110 30.42 -32.27 11.49
C PHE A 110 31.83 -32.32 10.88
N ASP A 111 31.88 -32.32 9.55
CA ASP A 111 33.13 -32.21 8.81
C ASP A 111 33.54 -30.73 8.74
N ARG A 112 34.57 -30.37 9.50
CA ARG A 112 35.09 -28.99 9.55
C ARG A 112 35.77 -28.55 8.25
N ALA A 113 36.32 -29.48 7.46
CA ALA A 113 37.01 -29.17 6.21
C ALA A 113 36.00 -28.83 5.11
N LEU A 114 34.89 -29.55 5.06
CA LEU A 114 33.78 -29.28 4.12
C LEU A 114 32.78 -28.26 4.68
N GLY A 115 32.80 -28.06 6.00
CA GLY A 115 31.86 -27.25 6.75
C GLY A 115 30.41 -27.76 6.63
N GLN A 116 30.25 -29.08 6.50
CA GLN A 116 28.96 -29.76 6.30
C GLN A 116 28.79 -30.87 7.34
N CYS A 117 27.53 -31.22 7.64
CA CYS A 117 27.20 -32.39 8.45
C CYS A 117 26.52 -33.46 7.58
N SER A 118 26.82 -34.73 7.83
CA SER A 118 26.06 -35.85 7.26
C SER A 118 24.81 -36.10 8.10
N TRP A 119 23.76 -35.32 7.84
CA TRP A 119 22.51 -35.38 8.60
C TRP A 119 21.81 -36.74 8.53
N GLU A 120 21.97 -37.46 7.43
CA GLU A 120 21.46 -38.82 7.27
C GLU A 120 22.13 -39.79 8.25
N ALA A 121 23.43 -39.62 8.51
CA ALA A 121 24.16 -40.40 9.50
C ALA A 121 23.76 -40.02 10.93
N VAL A 122 23.49 -38.74 11.21
CA VAL A 122 22.99 -38.29 12.52
C VAL A 122 21.59 -38.86 12.79
N ALA A 123 20.70 -38.76 11.81
CA ALA A 123 19.34 -39.31 11.87
C ALA A 123 19.36 -40.83 12.11
N SER A 124 20.22 -41.55 11.39
CA SER A 124 20.39 -43.00 11.56
C SER A 124 21.04 -43.39 12.89
N GLU A 125 21.95 -42.58 13.43
CA GLU A 125 22.60 -42.86 14.73
C GLU A 125 21.62 -42.73 15.90
N LEU A 126 20.66 -41.80 15.79
CA LEU A 126 19.69 -41.50 16.85
C LEU A 126 18.35 -42.21 16.65
N ASP A 127 18.15 -42.89 15.52
CA ASP A 127 16.87 -43.49 15.12
C ASP A 127 15.72 -42.47 15.09
N ILE A 128 15.96 -41.30 14.49
CA ILE A 128 15.00 -40.19 14.37
C ILE A 128 14.88 -39.80 12.89
N PRO A 129 13.68 -39.51 12.36
CA PRO A 129 13.50 -39.02 10.99
C PRO A 129 14.34 -37.77 10.70
N LEU A 130 14.88 -37.66 9.48
CA LEU A 130 15.78 -36.56 9.10
C LEU A 130 15.19 -35.16 9.36
N ILE A 131 13.93 -34.92 8.99
CA ILE A 131 13.27 -33.62 9.21
C ILE A 131 13.12 -33.31 10.70
N GLU A 132 12.77 -34.31 11.51
CA GLU A 132 12.66 -34.14 12.96
C GLU A 132 14.04 -33.90 13.60
N CYS A 133 15.07 -34.59 13.13
CA CYS A 133 16.46 -34.36 13.53
C CYS A 133 16.90 -32.91 13.22
N LEU A 134 16.59 -32.40 12.02
CA LEU A 134 16.89 -31.01 11.64
C LEU A 134 16.11 -29.98 12.47
N ASP A 135 14.86 -30.26 12.83
CA ASP A 135 14.04 -29.36 13.65
C ASP A 135 14.50 -29.33 15.12
N LEU A 136 15.00 -30.46 15.63
CA LEU A 136 15.56 -30.60 16.97
C LEU A 136 16.96 -30.00 17.12
N PHE A 137 17.67 -29.72 16.02
CA PHE A 137 19.00 -29.13 16.10
C PHE A 137 18.98 -27.71 16.64
N ASP A 138 19.66 -27.47 17.76
CA ASP A 138 19.75 -26.16 18.39
C ASP A 138 21.03 -25.43 17.98
N THR A 139 20.88 -24.55 16.99
CA THR A 139 21.96 -23.68 16.50
C THR A 139 22.52 -22.75 17.57
N SER A 140 21.74 -22.42 18.61
CA SER A 140 22.15 -21.45 19.65
C SER A 140 23.13 -22.07 20.65
N ASN A 141 23.01 -23.38 20.87
CA ASN A 141 23.84 -24.15 21.77
C ASN A 141 24.92 -24.98 21.06
N SER A 142 24.96 -24.94 19.72
CA SER A 142 25.98 -25.62 18.93
C SER A 142 27.25 -24.77 18.76
N THR A 143 28.40 -25.44 18.77
CA THR A 143 29.70 -24.86 18.38
C THR A 143 29.87 -24.73 16.86
N ILE A 144 28.97 -25.32 16.07
CA ILE A 144 28.98 -25.25 14.60
C ILE A 144 28.46 -23.89 14.17
N LYS A 145 29.33 -23.10 13.51
CA LYS A 145 28.94 -21.84 12.89
C LYS A 145 28.42 -22.08 11.49
N SER A 146 27.30 -21.43 11.16
CA SER A 146 26.80 -21.37 9.78
C SER A 146 27.86 -20.80 8.86
N ARG A 147 28.02 -21.42 7.69
CA ARG A 147 28.87 -20.89 6.63
C ARG A 147 28.21 -19.65 6.03
N SER A 148 29.00 -18.59 5.85
CA SER A 148 28.61 -17.40 5.10
C SER A 148 29.24 -17.48 3.71
N LEU A 149 28.43 -17.45 2.66
CA LEU A 149 28.93 -17.50 1.26
C LEU A 149 29.00 -16.09 0.63
N ILE A 150 28.96 -15.03 1.46
CA ILE A 150 28.63 -13.65 1.08
C ILE A 150 29.64 -12.94 0.15
N GLU A 151 30.89 -13.42 0.00
CA GLU A 151 31.89 -12.61 -0.70
C GLU A 151 31.72 -12.54 -2.22
N THR A 152 31.03 -13.48 -2.87
CA THR A 152 30.63 -13.35 -4.28
C THR A 152 29.33 -14.12 -4.60
N TYR A 153 28.53 -13.64 -5.54
CA TYR A 153 27.32 -14.34 -6.03
C TYR A 153 27.65 -15.73 -6.65
N ASP A 154 28.93 -16.02 -6.85
CA ASP A 154 29.52 -17.27 -7.36
C ASP A 154 29.99 -18.22 -6.24
N GLY A 155 29.76 -17.90 -4.95
CA GLY A 155 30.22 -18.70 -3.81
C GLY A 155 29.53 -20.06 -3.61
N TRP A 156 28.44 -20.33 -4.34
CA TRP A 156 27.77 -21.62 -4.29
C TRP A 156 28.42 -22.61 -5.24
N SER A 157 29.02 -23.68 -4.68
CA SER A 157 29.56 -24.74 -5.51
C SER A 157 28.44 -25.48 -6.25
N LYS A 158 28.73 -26.05 -7.42
CA LYS A 158 27.79 -26.92 -8.15
C LYS A 158 27.27 -28.06 -7.26
N MET A 159 28.10 -28.54 -6.32
CA MET A 159 27.73 -29.59 -5.38
C MET A 159 26.71 -29.09 -4.34
N ASP A 160 26.88 -27.90 -3.76
CA ASP A 160 25.91 -27.32 -2.82
C ASP A 160 24.56 -27.08 -3.53
N MET A 161 24.59 -26.65 -4.78
CA MET A 161 23.39 -26.45 -5.59
C MET A 161 22.63 -27.75 -5.86
N GLU A 162 23.32 -28.83 -6.19
CA GLU A 162 22.67 -30.13 -6.40
C GLU A 162 22.16 -30.75 -5.09
N LYS A 163 22.90 -30.62 -3.98
CA LYS A 163 22.43 -31.05 -2.66
C LYS A 163 21.16 -30.30 -2.24
N LEU A 164 21.11 -28.98 -2.45
CA LEU A 164 19.93 -28.17 -2.19
C LEU A 164 18.71 -28.64 -3.00
N LYS A 165 18.90 -28.93 -4.30
CA LYS A 165 17.86 -29.47 -5.18
C LYS A 165 17.36 -30.83 -4.72
N GLN A 166 18.26 -31.74 -4.42
CA GLN A 166 17.92 -33.09 -3.98
C GLN A 166 17.14 -33.06 -2.66
N PHE A 167 17.60 -32.26 -1.69
CA PHE A 167 16.93 -32.13 -0.41
C PHE A 167 15.51 -31.55 -0.56
N ILE A 168 15.35 -30.50 -1.37
CA ILE A 168 14.03 -29.89 -1.61
C ILE A 168 13.10 -30.84 -2.36
N ALA A 169 13.60 -31.52 -3.40
CA ALA A 169 12.81 -32.49 -4.17
C ALA A 169 12.40 -33.70 -3.31
N ALA A 170 13.29 -34.20 -2.44
CA ALA A 170 12.99 -35.37 -1.62
C ALA A 170 12.01 -35.09 -0.48
N ASN A 171 11.99 -33.87 0.06
CA ASN A 171 11.25 -33.54 1.28
C ASN A 171 10.09 -32.56 1.09
N TYR A 172 9.97 -31.91 -0.07
CA TYR A 172 8.95 -30.89 -0.34
C TYR A 172 8.30 -31.02 -1.74
N ALA A 173 8.37 -32.20 -2.38
CA ALA A 173 7.77 -32.43 -3.71
C ALA A 173 6.24 -32.27 -3.76
N ASP A 174 5.53 -32.48 -2.64
CA ASP A 174 4.06 -32.59 -2.60
C ASP A 174 3.34 -31.24 -2.49
N GLY A 175 4.01 -30.13 -2.81
CA GLY A 175 3.42 -28.78 -2.74
C GLY A 175 3.38 -28.17 -1.33
N SER A 176 4.01 -28.81 -0.34
CA SER A 176 4.22 -28.24 1.00
C SER A 176 5.17 -27.05 0.98
N THR A 177 4.91 -26.04 1.81
CA THR A 177 5.77 -24.86 1.96
C THR A 177 7.18 -25.25 2.43
N VAL A 178 8.22 -24.89 1.66
CA VAL A 178 9.62 -25.17 2.01
C VAL A 178 10.00 -24.44 3.30
N SER A 179 10.43 -25.19 4.32
CA SER A 179 10.98 -24.62 5.55
C SER A 179 12.46 -24.27 5.35
N TRP A 180 12.74 -23.02 5.01
CA TRP A 180 14.12 -22.55 4.78
C TRP A 180 15.01 -22.64 6.03
N LYS A 181 14.40 -22.68 7.23
CA LYS A 181 15.12 -22.97 8.48
C LYS A 181 15.73 -24.37 8.45
N LEU A 182 14.96 -25.39 8.07
CA LEU A 182 15.43 -26.77 7.97
C LEU A 182 16.44 -26.93 6.83
N VAL A 183 16.21 -26.26 5.70
CA VAL A 183 17.17 -26.22 4.59
C VAL A 183 18.50 -25.59 5.02
N GLY A 184 18.45 -24.48 5.76
CA GLY A 184 19.65 -23.82 6.28
C GLY A 184 20.43 -24.71 7.25
N ALA A 185 19.72 -25.37 8.18
CA ALA A 185 20.33 -26.36 9.08
C ALA A 185 20.97 -27.53 8.30
N TYR A 186 20.25 -28.07 7.31
CA TYR A 186 20.76 -29.16 6.47
C TYR A 186 22.03 -28.77 5.72
N MET A 187 22.03 -27.58 5.12
CA MET A 187 23.15 -27.07 4.32
C MET A 187 24.28 -26.46 5.17
N ASN A 188 24.07 -26.27 6.47
CA ASN A 188 24.91 -25.45 7.35
C ASN A 188 25.21 -24.06 6.75
N ILE A 189 24.17 -23.41 6.21
CA ILE A 189 24.20 -22.08 5.60
C ILE A 189 23.04 -21.27 6.20
N ASP A 190 23.18 -19.95 6.26
CA ASP A 190 22.10 -19.07 6.72
C ASP A 190 20.79 -19.31 5.94
N ALA A 191 19.67 -19.41 6.67
CA ALA A 191 18.37 -19.73 6.08
C ALA A 191 17.92 -18.69 5.03
N LEU A 192 18.23 -17.41 5.21
CA LEU A 192 17.90 -16.36 4.25
C LEU A 192 18.78 -16.47 2.99
N GLU A 193 20.02 -16.93 3.14
CA GLU A 193 20.91 -17.21 2.02
C GLU A 193 20.43 -18.42 1.20
N CYS A 194 20.08 -19.53 1.86
CA CYS A 194 19.44 -20.68 1.22
C CYS A 194 18.13 -20.30 0.51
N GLN A 195 17.29 -19.48 1.14
CA GLN A 195 16.05 -18.97 0.54
C GLN A 195 16.34 -18.16 -0.73
N ARG A 196 17.28 -17.23 -0.66
CA ARG A 196 17.65 -16.37 -1.80
C ARG A 196 18.14 -17.18 -2.99
N VAL A 197 18.98 -18.20 -2.75
CA VAL A 197 19.54 -19.05 -3.80
C VAL A 197 18.51 -20.07 -4.29
N GLY A 198 17.73 -20.67 -3.40
CA GLY A 198 16.65 -21.59 -3.74
C GLY A 198 15.60 -20.92 -4.63
N GLN A 199 15.05 -19.77 -4.21
CA GLN A 199 14.17 -18.93 -5.05
C GLN A 199 14.84 -18.53 -6.38
N GLY A 200 16.16 -18.41 -6.37
CA GLY A 200 16.99 -18.15 -7.55
C GLY A 200 17.01 -19.29 -8.58
N THR A 201 16.94 -20.54 -8.12
CA THR A 201 17.36 -21.75 -8.85
C THR A 201 16.20 -22.64 -9.25
N PHE A 202 15.13 -22.72 -8.46
CA PHE A 202 13.90 -23.45 -8.82
C PHE A 202 12.96 -22.63 -9.73
N LYS A 203 13.49 -21.61 -10.40
CA LYS A 203 12.77 -20.81 -11.40
C LYS A 203 12.45 -21.66 -12.63
N GLY A 204 11.31 -22.33 -12.65
CA GLY A 204 10.69 -22.68 -13.94
C GLY A 204 10.40 -21.42 -14.75
N PRO A 205 10.33 -21.45 -16.09
CA PRO A 205 9.70 -20.38 -16.85
C PRO A 205 8.19 -20.32 -16.53
N ILE A 206 7.59 -19.12 -16.59
CA ILE A 206 6.12 -19.01 -16.66
C ILE A 206 5.72 -19.57 -18.03
N ASN A 207 4.85 -20.57 -18.06
CA ASN A 207 4.35 -21.14 -19.31
C ASN A 207 3.46 -20.12 -20.06
N GLY A 208 3.25 -20.30 -21.36
CA GLY A 208 2.51 -19.35 -22.20
C GLY A 208 1.05 -19.10 -21.78
N VAL A 209 0.49 -19.92 -20.89
CA VAL A 209 -0.85 -19.75 -20.31
C VAL A 209 -0.84 -18.66 -19.23
N GLY A 210 0.11 -18.72 -18.30
CA GLY A 210 0.27 -17.68 -17.27
C GLY A 210 0.62 -16.32 -17.87
N TYR A 211 1.37 -16.29 -18.99
CA TYR A 211 1.69 -15.06 -19.71
C TYR A 211 0.45 -14.42 -20.36
N ARG A 212 -0.37 -15.21 -21.06
CA ARG A 212 -1.61 -14.74 -21.71
C ARG A 212 -2.60 -14.14 -20.72
N ARG A 213 -2.81 -14.79 -19.58
CA ARG A 213 -3.75 -14.34 -18.56
C ARG A 213 -3.38 -12.97 -17.98
N ILE A 214 -2.08 -12.73 -17.78
CA ILE A 214 -1.57 -11.43 -17.28
C ILE A 214 -1.78 -10.33 -18.33
N CYS A 215 -1.61 -10.63 -19.61
CA CYS A 215 -1.93 -9.71 -20.70
C CYS A 215 -3.44 -9.37 -20.73
N GLU A 216 -4.31 -10.38 -20.60
CA GLU A 216 -5.77 -10.20 -20.55
C GLU A 216 -6.21 -9.26 -19.42
N PHE A 217 -5.62 -9.39 -18.22
CA PHE A 217 -5.92 -8.49 -17.10
C PHE A 217 -5.48 -7.05 -17.37
N ARG A 218 -4.32 -6.85 -17.99
CA ARG A 218 -3.86 -5.51 -18.37
C ARG A 218 -4.77 -4.90 -19.44
N ASP A 219 -5.17 -5.69 -20.43
CA ASP A 219 -5.99 -5.21 -21.54
C ASP A 219 -7.45 -4.95 -21.13
N SER A 220 -7.88 -5.48 -19.99
CA SER A 220 -9.12 -5.09 -19.31
C SER A 220 -9.06 -3.70 -18.62
N GLY A 221 -7.92 -3.02 -18.69
CA GLY A 221 -7.75 -1.63 -18.22
C GLY A 221 -7.22 -1.48 -16.80
N LEU A 222 -6.77 -2.58 -16.17
CA LEU A 222 -6.21 -2.56 -14.82
C LEU A 222 -4.80 -1.95 -14.80
N ASP A 223 -4.59 -1.03 -13.86
CA ASP A 223 -3.29 -0.46 -13.52
C ASP A 223 -2.44 -1.54 -12.80
N TRP A 224 -1.12 -1.52 -13.01
CA TRP A 224 -0.19 -2.40 -12.29
C TRP A 224 -0.40 -2.37 -10.78
N ARG A 225 -0.70 -1.21 -10.19
CA ARG A 225 -1.02 -1.07 -8.76
C ARG A 225 -2.26 -1.86 -8.36
N ASP A 226 -3.25 -1.97 -9.23
CA ASP A 226 -4.46 -2.75 -8.99
C ASP A 226 -4.18 -4.26 -9.15
N ILE A 227 -3.31 -4.62 -10.10
CA ILE A 227 -2.78 -5.98 -10.25
C ILE A 227 -1.91 -6.41 -9.05
N HIS A 228 -1.24 -5.46 -8.40
CA HIS A 228 -0.45 -5.67 -7.18
C HIS A 228 -1.29 -5.87 -5.91
N GLN A 229 -2.61 -5.63 -5.94
CA GLN A 229 -3.48 -5.87 -4.80
C GLN A 229 -3.69 -7.38 -4.57
N SER A 230 -3.93 -7.79 -3.32
CA SER A 230 -3.93 -9.19 -2.89
C SER A 230 -4.89 -10.08 -3.68
N GLU A 231 -6.08 -9.58 -4.04
CA GLU A 231 -7.12 -10.39 -4.70
C GLU A 231 -6.69 -10.93 -6.08
N LEU A 232 -5.92 -10.17 -6.87
CA LEU A 232 -5.45 -10.61 -8.19
C LEU A 232 -4.24 -11.55 -8.10
N VAL A 233 -3.37 -11.31 -7.12
CA VAL A 233 -2.29 -12.24 -6.76
C VAL A 233 -2.87 -13.57 -6.30
N ASP A 234 -3.97 -13.56 -5.55
CA ASP A 234 -4.65 -14.76 -5.05
C ASP A 234 -5.38 -15.53 -6.17
N ILE A 235 -5.95 -14.83 -7.16
CA ILE A 235 -6.52 -15.46 -8.37
C ILE A 235 -5.41 -16.17 -9.18
N ILE A 236 -4.28 -15.49 -9.39
CA ILE A 236 -3.14 -16.06 -10.13
C ILE A 236 -2.46 -17.17 -9.33
N GLN A 237 -2.43 -17.07 -8.00
CA GLN A 237 -1.95 -18.10 -7.07
C GLN A 237 -2.77 -19.38 -7.16
N ARG A 238 -4.10 -19.27 -7.32
CA ARG A 238 -4.99 -20.43 -7.51
C ARG A 238 -4.76 -21.13 -8.85
N GLU A 239 -4.39 -20.39 -9.89
CA GLU A 239 -4.09 -20.95 -11.20
C GLU A 239 -2.61 -21.39 -11.36
N LEU A 240 -1.71 -20.91 -10.51
CA LEU A 240 -0.29 -21.28 -10.46
C LEU A 240 0.11 -21.74 -9.04
N PRO A 241 -0.47 -22.84 -8.53
CA PRO A 241 -0.39 -23.22 -7.11
C PRO A 241 1.03 -23.56 -6.63
N THR A 242 1.94 -23.87 -7.55
CA THR A 242 3.34 -24.22 -7.24
C THR A 242 4.24 -23.01 -6.98
N ARG A 243 3.73 -21.77 -7.04
CA ARG A 243 4.53 -20.56 -6.78
C ARG A 243 4.01 -19.79 -5.60
N PRO A 244 4.85 -19.25 -4.71
CA PRO A 244 4.37 -18.42 -3.61
C PRO A 244 3.90 -17.03 -4.10
N SER A 245 2.91 -16.46 -3.41
CA SER A 245 2.33 -15.14 -3.73
C SER A 245 3.35 -14.01 -3.75
N SER A 246 4.42 -14.12 -2.95
CA SER A 246 5.56 -13.21 -2.96
C SER A 246 6.33 -13.23 -4.28
N ASP A 247 6.43 -14.38 -4.95
CA ASP A 247 7.10 -14.52 -6.24
C ASP A 247 6.24 -13.98 -7.39
N ILE A 248 4.91 -14.10 -7.29
CA ILE A 248 3.98 -13.46 -8.23
C ILE A 248 4.11 -11.93 -8.12
N ARG A 249 4.21 -11.39 -6.90
CA ARG A 249 4.45 -9.95 -6.65
C ARG A 249 5.82 -9.48 -7.12
N LEU A 250 6.89 -10.22 -6.82
CA LEU A 250 8.24 -9.93 -7.32
C LEU A 250 8.34 -10.06 -8.84
N PHE A 251 7.58 -10.96 -9.46
CA PHE A 251 7.43 -11.03 -10.90
C PHE A 251 6.77 -9.77 -11.44
N PHE A 252 5.69 -9.28 -10.82
CA PHE A 252 5.07 -8.01 -11.19
C PHE A 252 6.02 -6.83 -10.99
N ASP A 253 6.78 -6.77 -9.90
CA ASP A 253 7.76 -5.71 -9.65
C ASP A 253 8.92 -5.76 -10.66
N ARG A 254 9.41 -6.97 -10.99
CA ARG A 254 10.48 -7.18 -11.97
C ARG A 254 10.00 -6.94 -13.39
N TYR A 255 8.79 -7.34 -13.73
CA TYR A 255 8.15 -7.11 -15.03
C TYR A 255 7.82 -5.62 -15.18
N ALA A 256 7.31 -4.97 -14.14
CA ALA A 256 7.15 -3.52 -14.09
C ALA A 256 8.50 -2.79 -14.18
N TYR A 257 9.58 -3.33 -13.60
CA TYR A 257 10.93 -2.79 -13.73
C TYR A 257 11.53 -3.02 -15.12
N GLU A 258 11.36 -4.19 -15.73
CA GLU A 258 11.82 -4.51 -17.09
C GLU A 258 11.01 -3.73 -18.15
N LEU A 259 9.72 -3.52 -17.92
CA LEU A 259 8.85 -2.61 -18.68
C LEU A 259 9.25 -1.14 -18.49
N LYS A 260 9.54 -0.69 -17.25
CA LYS A 260 9.95 0.69 -16.95
C LYS A 260 11.35 1.03 -17.47
N THR A 261 12.31 0.12 -17.34
CA THR A 261 13.72 0.38 -17.68
C THR A 261 14.06 -0.01 -19.12
N GLY A 262 13.32 -0.94 -19.70
CA GLY A 262 13.47 -1.35 -21.09
C GLY A 262 14.84 -1.98 -21.44
N ARG A 263 15.60 -2.46 -20.47
CA ARG A 263 16.91 -3.08 -20.74
C ARG A 263 16.75 -4.57 -21.02
N MET A 264 17.09 -5.00 -22.24
CA MET A 264 17.21 -6.41 -22.61
C MET A 264 18.66 -6.87 -22.43
N ARG A 265 18.89 -8.05 -21.84
CA ARG A 265 20.24 -8.62 -21.67
C ARG A 265 20.83 -9.00 -23.04
N ALA A 266 22.15 -8.96 -23.16
CA ALA A 266 22.88 -9.26 -24.40
C ALA A 266 22.55 -10.66 -24.98
N SER A 267 22.37 -11.66 -24.13
CA SER A 267 21.95 -13.01 -24.54
C SER A 267 20.55 -13.03 -25.17
N LYS A 268 19.61 -12.26 -24.62
CA LYS A 268 18.26 -12.10 -25.19
C LYS A 268 18.26 -11.29 -26.50
N ILE A 269 19.19 -10.34 -26.67
CA ILE A 269 19.35 -9.60 -27.94
C ILE A 269 19.89 -10.51 -29.04
N SER A 270 20.82 -11.41 -28.71
CA SER A 270 21.32 -12.42 -29.65
C SER A 270 20.21 -13.38 -30.06
N ARG A 271 19.45 -13.89 -29.08
CA ARG A 271 18.26 -14.72 -29.35
C ARG A 271 17.19 -13.99 -30.15
N LEU A 272 16.98 -12.69 -29.91
CA LEU A 272 16.07 -11.86 -30.71
C LEU A 272 16.52 -11.80 -32.18
N ARG A 273 17.83 -11.74 -32.48
CA ARG A 273 18.33 -11.75 -33.86
C ARG A 273 18.07 -13.08 -34.55
N GLU A 274 18.30 -14.19 -33.86
CA GLU A 274 18.00 -15.53 -34.37
C GLU A 274 16.50 -15.67 -34.67
N LEU A 275 15.63 -15.26 -33.75
CA LEU A 275 14.18 -15.36 -33.91
C LEU A 275 13.65 -14.46 -35.03
N VAL A 276 14.24 -13.27 -35.24
CA VAL A 276 13.88 -12.42 -36.39
C VAL A 276 14.37 -13.02 -37.70
N ALA A 277 15.53 -13.70 -37.71
CA ALA A 277 16.00 -14.43 -38.89
C ALA A 277 15.10 -15.66 -39.20
N GLU A 278 14.59 -16.33 -38.17
CA GLU A 278 13.75 -17.52 -38.29
C GLU A 278 12.29 -17.20 -38.64
N TYR A 279 11.69 -16.17 -38.01
CA TYR A 279 10.27 -15.85 -38.12
C TYR A 279 9.97 -14.52 -38.84
N GLY A 280 10.98 -13.81 -39.34
CA GLY A 280 10.80 -12.47 -39.90
C GLY A 280 10.49 -11.43 -38.83
N GLU A 281 9.81 -10.33 -39.17
CA GLU A 281 9.36 -9.31 -38.22
C GLU A 281 7.98 -9.64 -37.59
N ASP A 282 7.70 -10.92 -37.32
CA ASP A 282 6.51 -11.40 -36.61
C ASP A 282 6.68 -11.19 -35.09
N TRP A 283 6.36 -9.98 -34.64
CA TRP A 283 6.63 -9.56 -33.27
C TRP A 283 5.81 -10.32 -32.23
N ASP A 284 4.65 -10.85 -32.59
CA ASP A 284 3.80 -11.59 -31.65
C ASP A 284 4.46 -12.91 -31.29
N ARG A 285 4.89 -13.66 -32.31
CA ARG A 285 5.59 -14.94 -32.17
C ARG A 285 6.98 -14.78 -31.53
N ILE A 286 7.70 -13.72 -31.89
CA ILE A 286 9.02 -13.41 -31.31
C ILE A 286 8.90 -12.94 -29.86
N GLY A 287 7.86 -12.16 -29.55
CA GLY A 287 7.54 -11.73 -28.21
C GLY A 287 7.26 -12.92 -27.29
N GLU A 288 6.42 -13.85 -27.75
CA GLU A 288 6.14 -15.11 -27.06
C GLU A 288 7.43 -15.91 -26.81
N ALA A 289 8.25 -16.14 -27.84
CA ALA A 289 9.49 -16.90 -27.73
C ALA A 289 10.53 -16.27 -26.79
N LEU A 290 10.53 -14.95 -26.62
CA LEU A 290 11.45 -14.22 -25.73
C LEU A 290 10.87 -13.96 -24.32
N GLY A 291 9.58 -14.24 -24.13
CA GLY A 291 8.81 -13.84 -22.94
C GLY A 291 8.77 -12.33 -22.75
N VAL A 292 8.56 -11.56 -23.83
CA VAL A 292 8.45 -10.09 -23.81
C VAL A 292 7.30 -9.62 -24.71
N LEU A 293 6.77 -8.41 -24.46
CA LEU A 293 5.71 -7.88 -25.31
C LEU A 293 6.18 -7.73 -26.77
N PRO A 294 5.29 -7.96 -27.75
CA PRO A 294 5.59 -7.82 -29.18
C PRO A 294 6.15 -6.44 -29.54
N SER A 295 5.49 -5.39 -29.07
CA SER A 295 5.96 -4.00 -29.21
C SER A 295 7.35 -3.75 -28.61
N ARG A 296 7.73 -4.55 -27.60
CA ARG A 296 9.04 -4.47 -26.94
C ARG A 296 10.11 -5.24 -27.70
N ALA A 297 9.81 -6.42 -28.22
CA ALA A 297 10.68 -7.14 -29.15
C ALA A 297 11.01 -6.23 -30.34
N GLN A 298 9.99 -5.59 -30.92
CA GLN A 298 10.13 -4.60 -31.98
C GLN A 298 11.00 -3.40 -31.55
N CYS A 299 10.71 -2.78 -30.40
CA CYS A 299 11.52 -1.65 -29.90
C CYS A 299 13.00 -2.03 -29.69
N ASN A 300 13.28 -3.22 -29.15
CA ASN A 300 14.64 -3.69 -28.92
C ASN A 300 15.32 -4.11 -30.23
N TRP A 301 14.58 -4.63 -31.20
CA TRP A 301 15.08 -4.89 -32.55
C TRP A 301 15.53 -3.60 -33.24
N ILE A 302 14.71 -2.55 -33.16
CA ILE A 302 15.03 -1.21 -33.67
C ILE A 302 16.25 -0.62 -32.94
N LYS A 303 16.37 -0.85 -31.62
CA LYS A 303 17.46 -0.29 -30.80
C LYS A 303 18.80 -1.01 -30.95
N PHE A 304 18.79 -2.34 -31.06
CA PHE A 304 19.98 -3.18 -30.90
C PHE A 304 20.07 -4.31 -31.93
N GLY A 305 18.92 -4.79 -32.42
CA GLY A 305 18.84 -5.90 -33.35
C GLY A 305 19.51 -5.63 -34.70
N ARG A 306 19.29 -4.43 -35.27
CA ARG A 306 19.80 -4.03 -36.58
C ARG A 306 21.28 -3.58 -36.63
N ILE A 307 21.96 -3.47 -35.49
CA ILE A 307 23.32 -2.90 -35.45
C ILE A 307 24.36 -4.02 -35.57
N LEU A 308 24.99 -4.13 -36.73
CA LEU A 308 26.16 -4.96 -36.99
C LEU A 308 27.41 -4.24 -36.45
N GLY A 309 27.63 -4.29 -35.13
CA GLY A 309 28.89 -3.83 -34.51
C GLY A 309 28.96 -2.35 -34.14
N GLY A 310 28.05 -1.88 -33.27
CA GLY A 310 28.03 -0.48 -32.82
C GLY A 310 29.32 -0.09 -32.10
N ARG A 311 30.05 0.88 -32.66
CA ARG A 311 31.20 1.55 -32.03
C ARG A 311 30.71 2.75 -31.21
N SER A 312 31.32 3.00 -30.06
CA SER A 312 30.93 4.11 -29.17
C SER A 312 31.36 5.49 -29.69
N ALA A 313 32.47 5.57 -30.42
CA ALA A 313 33.01 6.80 -30.99
C ALA A 313 32.57 6.99 -32.44
N TRP A 314 32.10 8.19 -32.81
CA TRP A 314 31.83 8.54 -34.21
C TRP A 314 33.16 8.77 -34.95
N THR A 315 33.35 8.11 -36.08
CA THR A 315 34.46 8.45 -36.99
C THR A 315 34.18 9.77 -37.72
N VAL A 316 35.22 10.33 -38.33
CA VAL A 316 35.10 11.56 -39.13
C VAL A 316 34.18 11.34 -40.33
N ASP A 317 34.32 10.20 -41.00
CA ASP A 317 33.52 9.85 -42.18
C ASP A 317 32.05 9.61 -41.82
N GLU A 318 31.76 8.85 -40.75
CA GLU A 318 30.39 8.67 -40.25
C GLU A 318 29.75 10.00 -39.82
N THR A 319 30.54 10.93 -39.26
CA THR A 319 30.03 12.25 -38.88
C THR A 319 29.70 13.07 -40.13
N ARG A 320 30.53 13.01 -41.17
CA ARG A 320 30.33 13.73 -42.43
C ARG A 320 29.11 13.18 -43.19
N GLU A 321 29.01 11.86 -43.33
CA GLU A 321 27.87 11.20 -43.98
C GLU A 321 26.57 11.48 -43.21
N PHE A 322 26.60 11.41 -41.88
CA PHE A 322 25.43 11.75 -41.07
C PHE A 322 25.00 13.21 -41.25
N GLN A 323 25.95 14.14 -41.32
CA GLN A 323 25.65 15.55 -41.54
C GLN A 323 24.99 15.78 -42.91
N GLN A 324 25.53 15.17 -43.98
CA GLN A 324 24.93 15.23 -45.31
C GLN A 324 23.48 14.71 -45.34
N LEU A 325 23.21 13.62 -44.62
CA LEU A 325 21.86 13.06 -44.49
C LEU A 325 20.92 14.02 -43.74
N VAL A 326 21.38 14.63 -42.64
CA VAL A 326 20.59 15.60 -41.87
C VAL A 326 20.32 16.86 -42.69
N ASP A 327 21.30 17.37 -43.42
CA ASP A 327 21.18 18.55 -44.28
C ASP A 327 20.21 18.30 -45.45
N SER A 328 20.13 17.06 -45.91
CA SER A 328 19.16 16.60 -46.92
C SER A 328 17.74 16.37 -46.35
N GLY A 329 17.49 16.72 -45.08
CA GLY A 329 16.19 16.57 -44.44
C GLY A 329 15.85 15.15 -43.97
N VAL A 330 16.79 14.21 -44.04
CA VAL A 330 16.55 12.80 -43.67
C VAL A 330 16.33 12.69 -42.16
N MET A 331 15.28 11.94 -41.77
CA MET A 331 14.96 11.72 -40.37
C MET A 331 15.97 10.78 -39.71
N ALA A 332 16.24 10.95 -38.41
CA ALA A 332 17.25 10.16 -37.69
C ALA A 332 17.04 8.63 -37.79
N LYS A 333 15.79 8.18 -37.98
CA LYS A 333 15.43 6.78 -38.17
C LYS A 333 15.90 6.25 -39.53
N GLU A 334 15.79 7.05 -40.58
CA GLU A 334 16.26 6.71 -41.93
C GLU A 334 17.77 6.85 -42.03
N ALA A 335 18.34 7.89 -41.42
CA ALA A 335 19.79 8.07 -41.36
C ALA A 335 20.49 6.88 -40.68
N ALA A 336 19.93 6.34 -39.60
CA ALA A 336 20.45 5.13 -38.96
C ALA A 336 20.41 3.89 -39.85
N LYS A 337 19.39 3.77 -40.72
CA LYS A 337 19.31 2.67 -41.70
C LYS A 337 20.36 2.84 -42.80
N LEU A 338 20.54 4.06 -43.30
CA LEU A 338 21.48 4.37 -44.38
C LEU A 338 22.94 4.24 -43.93
N LEU A 339 23.25 4.67 -42.70
CA LEU A 339 24.59 4.54 -42.14
C LEU A 339 24.94 3.09 -41.79
N GLY A 340 23.96 2.30 -41.32
CA GLY A 340 24.17 0.89 -40.92
C GLY A 340 25.06 0.67 -39.69
N THR A 341 25.91 1.63 -39.32
CA THR A 341 26.89 1.54 -38.22
C THR A 341 26.41 2.18 -36.92
N ARG A 342 25.32 2.96 -36.94
CA ARG A 342 24.82 3.75 -35.81
C ARG A 342 23.35 3.49 -35.54
N SER A 343 22.98 3.49 -34.25
CA SER A 343 21.58 3.31 -33.84
C SER A 343 20.76 4.57 -34.14
N TYR A 344 19.44 4.42 -34.22
CA TYR A 344 18.51 5.55 -34.25
C TYR A 344 18.79 6.56 -33.13
N TRP A 345 19.01 6.09 -31.90
CA TRP A 345 19.28 6.96 -30.76
C TRP A 345 20.64 7.64 -30.83
N ALA A 346 21.66 6.96 -31.35
CA ALA A 346 22.96 7.58 -31.59
C ALA A 346 22.84 8.72 -32.62
N CYS A 347 22.11 8.49 -33.71
CA CYS A 347 21.79 9.51 -34.71
C CYS A 347 20.97 10.66 -34.11
N GLN A 348 19.94 10.36 -33.31
CA GLN A 348 19.11 11.39 -32.68
C GLN A 348 19.92 12.23 -31.67
N TYR A 349 20.77 11.59 -30.86
CA TYR A 349 21.67 12.27 -29.94
C TYR A 349 22.69 13.13 -30.69
N LYS A 350 23.29 12.62 -31.77
CA LYS A 350 24.22 13.38 -32.61
C LYS A 350 23.54 14.58 -33.26
N LYS A 351 22.29 14.45 -33.74
CA LYS A 351 21.47 15.56 -34.25
C LYS A 351 21.19 16.61 -33.18
N ALA A 352 20.83 16.18 -31.97
CA ALA A 352 20.63 17.09 -30.83
C ALA A 352 21.92 17.82 -30.44
N CYS A 353 23.05 17.11 -30.38
CA CYS A 353 24.36 17.71 -30.12
C CYS A 353 24.77 18.70 -31.20
N ASN A 354 24.57 18.38 -32.48
CA ASN A 354 24.87 19.29 -33.59
C ASN A 354 23.98 20.56 -33.50
N ASN A 355 22.68 20.41 -33.19
CA ASN A 355 21.79 21.56 -32.99
C ASN A 355 22.19 22.42 -31.77
N THR A 356 22.75 21.80 -30.72
CA THR A 356 23.22 22.51 -29.52
C THR A 356 24.56 23.22 -29.80
N LEU A 357 25.43 22.62 -30.63
CA LEU A 357 26.70 23.21 -31.08
C LEU A 357 26.50 24.37 -32.06
N VAL A 358 25.47 24.34 -32.90
CA VAL A 358 25.12 25.46 -33.80
C VAL A 358 24.63 26.70 -33.01
N GLN A 359 24.08 26.52 -31.81
CA GLN A 359 23.73 27.64 -30.92
C GLN A 359 24.89 28.13 -30.02
N GLN A 360 26.03 27.41 -29.99
CA GLN A 360 27.20 27.72 -29.17
C GLN A 360 28.47 27.83 -30.02
N GLN A 361 28.37 28.45 -31.20
CA GLN A 361 29.55 28.95 -31.91
C GLN A 361 30.09 30.19 -31.17
N GLY A 362 30.88 29.89 -30.14
CA GLY A 362 31.65 30.81 -29.32
C GLY A 362 32.51 29.97 -28.37
N ASP A 363 33.62 29.45 -28.90
CA ASP A 363 34.72 28.76 -28.22
C ASP A 363 34.43 27.50 -27.37
N GLY A 364 34.90 26.36 -27.90
CA GLY A 364 35.84 25.48 -27.21
C GLY A 364 35.48 24.89 -25.83
N VAL A 365 35.15 23.59 -25.83
CA VAL A 365 35.37 22.65 -24.71
C VAL A 365 34.44 22.79 -23.50
N CYS A 366 33.17 22.40 -23.68
CA CYS A 366 32.16 22.29 -22.61
C CYS A 366 32.36 21.09 -21.63
N SER A 367 33.60 20.65 -21.37
CA SER A 367 33.84 19.46 -20.51
C SER A 367 34.77 19.63 -19.30
N ARG A 368 35.35 20.83 -19.06
CA ARG A 368 36.34 21.00 -17.98
C ARG A 368 36.32 22.36 -17.24
N LEU A 369 35.17 23.02 -17.11
CA LEU A 369 35.10 24.15 -16.17
C LEU A 369 35.29 23.61 -14.72
N PRO A 370 36.22 24.17 -13.92
CA PRO A 370 36.33 23.87 -12.49
C PRO A 370 35.04 24.28 -11.76
N TRP A 371 34.66 23.55 -10.70
CA TRP A 371 33.51 23.93 -9.87
C TRP A 371 33.91 25.04 -8.90
N ALA A 372 33.28 26.21 -9.01
CA ALA A 372 33.40 27.28 -8.02
C ALA A 372 32.36 27.13 -6.90
N THR A 373 32.60 27.82 -5.78
CA THR A 373 31.66 27.85 -4.64
C THR A 373 30.29 28.42 -5.04
N ALA A 374 30.26 29.44 -5.90
CA ALA A 374 29.03 30.01 -6.44
C ALA A 374 28.21 29.00 -7.26
N ASP A 375 28.88 28.11 -8.01
CA ASP A 375 28.22 27.05 -8.78
C ASP A 375 27.59 26.01 -7.87
N ASP A 376 28.27 25.66 -6.77
CA ASP A 376 27.77 24.75 -5.75
C ASP A 376 26.52 25.34 -5.05
N GLU A 377 26.54 26.63 -4.70
CA GLU A 377 25.40 27.32 -4.08
C GLU A 377 24.21 27.46 -5.03
N ALA A 378 24.45 27.78 -6.31
CA ALA A 378 23.41 27.84 -7.32
C ALA A 378 22.78 26.47 -7.54
N LEU A 379 23.60 25.42 -7.66
CA LEU A 379 23.16 24.03 -7.82
C LEU A 379 22.29 23.57 -6.64
N LEU A 380 22.72 23.84 -5.41
CA LEU A 380 21.97 23.44 -4.21
C LEU A 380 20.64 24.18 -4.10
N ARG A 381 20.60 25.49 -4.33
CA ARG A 381 19.36 26.28 -4.31
C ARG A 381 18.30 25.77 -5.29
N MET A 382 18.71 25.40 -6.51
CA MET A 382 17.77 24.93 -7.53
C MET A 382 17.26 23.50 -7.30
N VAL A 383 18.11 22.65 -6.72
CA VAL A 383 17.80 21.22 -6.56
C VAL A 383 17.10 20.94 -5.22
N ASP A 384 17.49 21.58 -4.12
CA ASP A 384 16.91 21.34 -2.78
C ASP A 384 15.40 21.67 -2.73
N GLY A 385 14.94 22.71 -3.44
CA GLY A 385 13.51 23.04 -3.57
C GLY A 385 12.70 22.08 -4.46
N SER A 386 13.37 21.30 -5.32
CA SER A 386 12.74 20.46 -6.35
C SER A 386 12.71 18.96 -6.01
N ILE A 387 13.40 18.54 -4.93
CA ILE A 387 13.42 17.14 -4.49
C ILE A 387 12.07 16.74 -3.87
N MET A 388 11.41 17.65 -3.15
CA MET A 388 10.09 17.41 -2.54
C MET A 388 8.96 17.23 -3.57
N SER A 389 9.15 17.70 -4.80
CA SER A 389 8.19 17.53 -5.92
C SER A 389 8.53 16.36 -6.85
N GLY A 390 9.61 15.61 -6.56
CA GLY A 390 9.99 14.41 -7.30
C GLY A 390 10.60 14.64 -8.70
N ALA A 391 10.89 15.89 -9.08
CA ALA A 391 11.43 16.20 -10.41
C ALA A 391 12.43 17.37 -10.37
N ALA A 392 13.67 17.09 -9.97
CA ALA A 392 14.76 18.05 -10.12
C ALA A 392 14.96 18.40 -11.61
N LYS A 393 14.82 19.67 -11.96
CA LYS A 393 14.96 20.18 -13.33
C LYS A 393 16.43 20.39 -13.69
N TRP A 394 17.12 19.30 -14.00
CA TRP A 394 18.57 19.29 -14.26
C TRP A 394 19.00 20.13 -15.47
N GLU A 395 18.11 20.42 -16.42
CA GLU A 395 18.38 21.35 -17.53
C GLU A 395 18.50 22.79 -17.04
N GLN A 396 17.68 23.20 -16.07
CA GLN A 396 17.76 24.54 -15.49
C GLN A 396 19.02 24.72 -14.65
N ALA A 397 19.37 23.71 -13.86
CA ALA A 397 20.63 23.70 -13.12
C ALA A 397 21.85 23.77 -14.06
N SER A 398 21.75 23.12 -15.23
CA SER A 398 22.80 23.15 -16.25
C SER A 398 22.97 24.53 -16.87
N MET A 399 21.87 25.20 -17.24
CA MET A 399 21.91 26.56 -17.78
C MET A 399 22.50 27.56 -16.78
N ALA A 400 22.13 27.47 -15.51
CA ALA A 400 22.56 28.44 -14.49
C ALA A 400 23.99 28.24 -13.98
N THR A 401 24.55 27.02 -14.11
CA THR A 401 25.93 26.73 -13.67
C THR A 401 26.93 26.65 -14.83
N GLY A 402 26.47 26.70 -16.08
CA GLY A 402 27.31 26.47 -17.26
C GLY A 402 27.87 25.04 -17.37
N HIS A 403 27.50 24.14 -16.45
CA HIS A 403 27.91 22.75 -16.45
C HIS A 403 26.83 21.85 -17.07
N THR A 404 27.19 20.70 -17.62
CA THR A 404 26.20 19.74 -18.14
C THR A 404 25.31 19.19 -17.03
N SER A 405 24.05 18.86 -17.33
CA SER A 405 23.10 18.24 -16.37
C SER A 405 23.67 17.00 -15.67
N ALA A 406 24.48 16.20 -16.36
CA ALA A 406 25.14 15.02 -15.77
C ALA A 406 26.24 15.42 -14.75
N ALA A 407 26.99 16.48 -15.04
CA ALA A 407 27.99 17.03 -14.12
C ALA A 407 27.33 17.64 -12.88
N CYS A 408 26.26 18.43 -13.05
CA CYS A 408 25.43 18.95 -11.97
C CYS A 408 24.94 17.83 -11.03
N LYS A 409 24.39 16.75 -11.60
CA LYS A 409 23.92 15.60 -10.83
C LYS A 409 25.04 14.92 -10.03
N LYS A 410 26.21 14.72 -10.65
CA LYS A 410 27.36 14.09 -9.99
C LYS A 410 27.95 14.97 -8.88
N ARG A 411 28.02 16.29 -9.09
CA ARG A 411 28.48 17.25 -8.08
C ARG A 411 27.53 17.31 -6.89
N PHE A 412 26.22 17.38 -7.15
CA PHE A 412 25.19 17.35 -6.11
C PHE A 412 25.31 16.14 -5.19
N ILE A 413 25.50 14.93 -5.75
CA ILE A 413 25.72 13.70 -4.97
C ILE A 413 26.96 13.82 -4.06
N ARG A 414 28.05 14.43 -4.54
CA ARG A 414 29.27 14.63 -3.75
C ARG A 414 29.07 15.67 -2.65
N LEU A 415 28.40 16.78 -2.95
CA LEU A 415 28.07 17.82 -1.97
C LEU A 415 27.18 17.25 -0.86
N ASN A 416 26.18 16.44 -1.19
CA ASN A 416 25.32 15.80 -0.21
C ASN A 416 26.06 14.77 0.66
N ARG A 417 27.02 14.03 0.10
CA ARG A 417 27.87 13.13 0.90
C ARG A 417 28.74 13.89 1.90
N LYS A 418 29.33 15.02 1.49
CA LYS A 418 30.11 15.89 2.39
C LYS A 418 29.24 16.55 3.46
N ARG A 419 28.04 17.05 3.08
CA ARG A 419 27.06 17.58 4.03
C ARG A 419 26.70 16.54 5.08
N LYS A 420 26.37 15.30 4.66
CA LYS A 420 26.01 14.21 5.56
C LYS A 420 27.07 13.93 6.64
N GLN A 421 28.36 13.87 6.27
CA GLN A 421 29.44 13.66 7.25
C GLN A 421 29.55 14.78 8.30
N VAL A 422 29.30 16.03 7.92
CA VAL A 422 29.32 17.17 8.85
C VAL A 422 28.06 17.17 9.73
N THR A 423 26.92 16.79 9.16
CA THR A 423 25.65 16.61 9.87
C THR A 423 25.76 15.55 10.96
N ASP A 424 26.35 14.39 10.65
CA ASP A 424 26.51 13.28 11.61
C ASP A 424 27.28 13.71 12.88
N SER A 425 28.29 14.58 12.77
CA SER A 425 29.06 15.06 13.93
C SER A 425 28.30 16.06 14.80
N ARG A 426 27.50 16.95 14.17
CA ARG A 426 26.65 17.92 14.88
C ARG A 426 25.45 17.24 15.54
N GLU A 427 24.89 16.26 14.86
CA GLU A 427 23.77 15.44 15.33
C GLU A 427 24.11 14.65 16.58
N ILE A 428 25.30 14.05 16.64
CA ILE A 428 25.80 13.37 17.84
C ILE A 428 25.88 14.35 19.02
N LEU A 429 26.44 15.55 18.81
CA LEU A 429 26.59 16.57 19.84
C LEU A 429 25.22 17.00 20.42
N VAL A 430 24.27 17.30 19.54
CA VAL A 430 22.90 17.69 19.94
C VAL A 430 22.19 16.55 20.65
N THR A 431 22.25 15.33 20.10
CA THR A 431 21.55 14.17 20.66
C THR A 431 22.10 13.78 22.03
N SER A 432 23.42 13.85 22.24
CA SER A 432 24.04 13.62 23.54
C SER A 432 23.63 14.64 24.59
N GLU A 433 23.55 15.92 24.25
CA GLU A 433 23.12 16.97 25.18
C GLU A 433 21.62 16.86 25.53
N VAL A 434 20.78 16.53 24.54
CA VAL A 434 19.35 16.26 24.74
C VAL A 434 19.15 15.05 25.68
N GLN A 435 19.90 13.97 25.45
CA GLN A 435 19.85 12.78 26.31
C GLN A 435 20.27 13.11 27.75
N ARG A 436 21.37 13.87 27.92
CA ARG A 436 21.84 14.31 29.23
C ARG A 436 20.77 15.10 30.01
N GLN A 437 20.09 16.02 29.33
CA GLN A 437 19.00 16.79 29.96
C GLN A 437 17.80 15.88 30.28
N ALA A 438 17.34 15.07 29.33
CA ALA A 438 16.22 14.15 29.52
C ALA A 438 16.43 13.21 30.72
N GLU A 439 17.64 12.67 30.90
CA GLU A 439 18.00 11.80 32.03
C GLU A 439 18.09 12.56 33.36
N SER A 440 18.51 13.82 33.35
CA SER A 440 18.71 14.61 34.58
C SER A 440 17.45 15.31 35.11
N SER A 441 16.61 15.85 34.22
CA SER A 441 15.46 16.70 34.57
C SER A 441 14.12 16.16 34.10
N GLY A 442 14.08 15.11 33.29
CA GLY A 442 12.85 14.56 32.70
C GLY A 442 12.18 15.49 31.66
N ALA A 443 12.81 16.62 31.34
CA ALA A 443 12.37 17.60 30.36
C ALA A 443 13.60 18.25 29.70
N VAL A 444 13.47 18.59 28.42
CA VAL A 444 14.55 19.16 27.61
C VAL A 444 14.31 20.65 27.40
N ASP A 445 15.29 21.46 27.79
CA ASP A 445 15.32 22.89 27.52
C ASP A 445 16.14 23.14 26.25
N TRP A 446 15.42 23.29 25.13
CA TRP A 446 16.04 23.47 23.82
C TRP A 446 16.88 24.75 23.70
N LEU A 447 16.62 25.78 24.51
CA LEU A 447 17.47 26.98 24.55
C LEU A 447 18.83 26.66 25.17
N GLN A 448 18.85 25.86 26.25
CA GLN A 448 20.10 25.39 26.85
C GLN A 448 20.86 24.44 25.92
N VAL A 449 20.15 23.54 25.20
CA VAL A 449 20.78 22.67 24.18
C VAL A 449 21.44 23.53 23.09
N SER A 450 20.76 24.58 22.61
CA SER A 450 21.30 25.53 21.63
C SER A 450 22.55 26.24 22.16
N GLN A 451 22.53 26.71 23.40
CA GLN A 451 23.69 27.36 24.04
C GLN A 451 24.88 26.40 24.21
N ALA A 452 24.62 25.17 24.65
CA ALA A 452 25.66 24.17 24.90
C ALA A 452 26.33 23.65 23.62
N THR A 453 25.56 23.55 22.52
CA THR A 453 26.07 23.06 21.24
C THR A 453 26.61 24.16 20.32
N GLY A 454 26.28 25.43 20.61
CA GLY A 454 26.62 26.57 19.75
C GLY A 454 25.84 26.61 18.42
N LEU A 455 24.81 25.77 18.28
CA LEU A 455 23.94 25.71 17.10
C LEU A 455 22.66 26.49 17.35
N GLY A 456 22.00 26.96 16.28
CA GLY A 456 20.72 27.64 16.41
C GLY A 456 19.62 26.72 16.93
N LEU A 457 18.66 27.26 17.69
CA LEU A 457 17.54 26.50 18.27
C LEU A 457 16.84 25.58 17.26
N ARG A 458 16.54 26.12 16.08
CA ARG A 458 15.93 25.37 14.98
C ARG A 458 16.83 24.24 14.48
N GLU A 459 18.13 24.47 14.34
CA GLU A 459 19.10 23.47 13.89
C GLU A 459 19.21 22.33 14.92
N CYS A 460 19.22 22.63 16.23
CA CYS A 460 19.17 21.61 17.28
C CYS A 460 17.91 20.74 17.20
N LEU A 461 16.74 21.38 17.01
CA LEU A 461 15.47 20.68 16.88
C LEU A 461 15.42 19.79 15.63
N GLU A 462 16.01 20.22 14.51
CA GLU A 462 16.07 19.45 13.27
C GLU A 462 17.06 18.28 13.35
N LEU A 463 18.15 18.41 14.12
CA LEU A 463 19.21 17.41 14.20
C LEU A 463 18.95 16.33 15.25
N SER A 464 18.29 16.62 16.37
CA SER A 464 18.11 15.64 17.44
C SER A 464 17.31 14.40 17.02
N GLU A 465 17.90 13.21 17.20
CA GLU A 465 17.24 11.90 17.01
C GLU A 465 16.69 11.29 18.31
N HIS A 466 16.69 12.06 19.40
CA HIS A 466 16.22 11.55 20.68
C HIS A 466 14.69 11.40 20.67
N ASP A 467 14.22 10.14 20.69
CA ASP A 467 12.79 9.80 20.67
C ASP A 467 12.28 9.23 22.01
N VAL A 468 13.16 8.99 22.99
CA VAL A 468 12.79 8.40 24.28
C VAL A 468 11.95 9.39 25.09
N GLY A 469 10.81 8.91 25.61
CA GLY A 469 9.93 9.72 26.48
C GLY A 469 8.98 10.66 25.75
N LYS A 470 8.95 10.68 24.41
CA LYS A 470 7.93 11.42 23.65
C LYS A 470 6.55 10.84 23.86
N VAL A 471 5.55 11.71 23.93
CA VAL A 471 4.16 11.31 24.19
C VAL A 471 3.44 11.05 22.86
N GLY A 472 2.61 10.00 22.82
CA GLY A 472 1.70 9.77 21.70
C GLY A 472 0.57 10.80 21.70
N TRP A 473 0.24 11.37 20.54
CA TRP A 473 -0.84 12.32 20.36
C TRP A 473 -1.90 11.79 19.39
N HIS A 474 -2.88 11.11 19.96
CA HIS A 474 -4.03 10.60 19.22
C HIS A 474 -5.16 11.62 19.22
N TYR A 475 -5.85 11.73 18.07
CA TYR A 475 -7.04 12.54 17.97
C TYR A 475 -8.20 11.84 18.68
N ASP A 476 -8.62 12.41 19.80
CA ASP A 476 -9.85 12.08 20.51
C ASP A 476 -10.74 13.33 20.50
N PRO A 477 -11.94 13.29 19.90
CA PRO A 477 -12.84 14.44 19.85
C PRO A 477 -13.20 15.01 21.22
N ASP A 478 -13.21 14.20 22.28
CA ASP A 478 -13.62 14.62 23.62
C ASP A 478 -12.46 15.24 24.40
N SER A 479 -11.22 14.87 24.07
CA SER A 479 -10.00 15.35 24.75
C SER A 479 -9.06 16.15 23.84
N PHE A 480 -9.46 16.49 22.61
CA PHE A 480 -8.61 17.19 21.66
C PHE A 480 -8.27 18.60 22.18
N SER A 481 -6.99 18.82 22.46
CA SER A 481 -6.50 20.12 22.90
C SER A 481 -6.25 21.04 21.71
N GLN A 482 -7.19 21.95 21.45
CA GLN A 482 -6.99 23.02 20.47
C GLN A 482 -5.73 23.84 20.79
N GLY A 483 -5.42 24.06 22.07
CA GLY A 483 -4.20 24.78 22.47
C GLY A 483 -2.88 24.07 22.14
N MET A 484 -2.84 22.73 22.07
CA MET A 484 -1.68 22.02 21.50
C MET A 484 -1.62 22.17 19.98
N ALA A 485 -2.77 22.10 19.29
CA ALA A 485 -2.85 22.30 17.85
C ALA A 485 -2.40 23.70 17.42
N ASP A 486 -2.83 24.72 18.15
CA ASP A 486 -2.45 26.11 17.91
C ASP A 486 -0.95 26.32 18.18
N ARG A 487 -0.40 25.71 19.24
CA ARG A 487 1.05 25.74 19.50
C ARG A 487 1.87 25.10 18.39
N MET A 488 1.46 23.93 17.91
CA MET A 488 2.13 23.26 16.79
C MET A 488 2.05 24.10 15.51
N THR A 489 0.87 24.66 15.22
CA THR A 489 0.65 25.47 14.02
C THR A 489 1.45 26.76 14.09
N GLY A 490 1.46 27.46 15.23
CA GLY A 490 2.26 28.66 15.45
C GLY A 490 3.76 28.40 15.28
N PHE A 491 4.28 27.30 15.84
CA PHE A 491 5.68 26.92 15.64
C PHE A 491 6.01 26.66 14.15
N ILE A 492 5.11 25.99 13.42
CA ILE A 492 5.28 25.74 11.99
C ILE A 492 5.25 27.05 11.19
N GLU A 493 4.31 27.95 11.48
CA GLU A 493 4.18 29.23 10.79
C GLU A 493 5.38 30.15 11.05
N GLU A 494 5.90 30.16 12.27
CA GLU A 494 7.06 30.96 12.68
C GLU A 494 8.37 30.45 12.05
N HIS A 495 8.62 29.15 12.13
CA HIS A 495 9.92 28.58 11.74
C HIS A 495 9.95 27.97 10.34
N TYR A 496 8.81 27.64 9.75
CA TYR A 496 8.69 27.03 8.42
C TYR A 496 7.66 27.77 7.54
N PRO A 497 7.84 29.09 7.29
CA PRO A 497 6.94 29.83 6.43
C PRO A 497 6.97 29.28 5.00
N ALA A 498 5.79 29.21 4.36
CA ALA A 498 5.69 28.73 2.99
C ALA A 498 6.58 29.56 2.04
N PRO A 499 7.32 28.93 1.10
CA PRO A 499 7.22 27.54 0.66
C PRO A 499 8.19 26.58 1.36
N THR A 500 8.79 26.97 2.48
CA THR A 500 9.79 26.16 3.19
C THR A 500 9.17 24.82 3.64
N PRO A 501 9.79 23.67 3.32
CA PRO A 501 9.29 22.38 3.79
C PRO A 501 9.41 22.28 5.31
N VAL A 502 8.34 21.80 5.96
CA VAL A 502 8.29 21.62 7.41
C VAL A 502 9.16 20.42 7.83
N SER A 503 10.08 20.63 8.77
CA SER A 503 10.78 19.53 9.43
C SER A 503 9.93 18.98 10.59
N TYR A 504 9.22 17.88 10.35
CA TYR A 504 8.39 17.27 11.40
C TYR A 504 9.20 16.65 12.54
N ARG A 505 10.50 16.38 12.34
CA ARG A 505 11.42 16.03 13.42
C ARG A 505 11.56 17.19 14.40
N ALA A 506 11.76 18.41 13.89
CA ALA A 506 11.81 19.60 14.75
C ALA A 506 10.47 19.88 15.44
N VAL A 507 9.35 19.71 14.75
CA VAL A 507 8.01 19.84 15.35
C VAL A 507 7.82 18.79 16.45
N SER A 508 8.20 17.55 16.20
CA SER A 508 8.16 16.44 17.18
C SER A 508 8.99 16.75 18.43
N ASN A 509 10.22 17.25 18.23
CA ASN A 509 11.13 17.62 19.30
C ASN A 509 10.62 18.82 20.11
N PHE A 510 10.07 19.83 19.45
CA PHE A 510 9.48 21.00 20.09
C PHE A 510 8.22 20.65 20.89
N MET A 511 7.31 19.86 20.30
CA MET A 511 6.06 19.45 20.95
C MET A 511 6.25 18.34 21.99
N TRP A 512 7.43 17.69 21.99
CA TRP A 512 7.72 16.46 22.74
C TRP A 512 6.69 15.34 22.45
N VAL A 513 6.32 15.23 21.18
CA VAL A 513 5.31 14.30 20.66
C VAL A 513 5.91 13.47 19.55
N VAL A 514 5.49 12.21 19.42
CA VAL A 514 5.93 11.31 18.34
C VAL A 514 5.70 11.93 16.95
N MET A 515 6.70 11.83 16.07
CA MET A 515 6.73 12.53 14.79
C MET A 515 5.53 12.18 13.88
N GLU A 516 5.17 10.90 13.81
CA GLU A 516 4.03 10.41 13.03
C GLU A 516 2.72 11.08 13.45
N ASP A 517 2.56 11.32 14.75
CA ASP A 517 1.38 11.97 15.30
C ASP A 517 1.33 13.46 14.94
N CYS A 518 2.46 14.17 14.99
CA CYS A 518 2.56 15.56 14.51
C CYS A 518 2.19 15.66 13.02
N ILE A 519 2.72 14.75 12.18
CA ILE A 519 2.39 14.70 10.75
C ILE A 519 0.89 14.50 10.55
N ARG A 520 0.31 13.52 11.27
CA ARG A 520 -1.11 13.17 11.16
C ARG A 520 -1.99 14.34 11.61
N ILE A 521 -1.76 14.91 12.79
CA ILE A 521 -2.56 16.02 13.33
C ILE A 521 -2.43 17.26 12.45
N HIS A 522 -1.22 17.62 12.01
CA HIS A 522 -1.05 18.76 11.11
C HIS A 522 -1.76 18.54 9.76
N GLY A 523 -1.70 17.33 9.21
CA GLY A 523 -2.49 16.94 8.03
C GLY A 523 -3.99 17.12 8.26
N MET A 524 -4.51 16.66 9.40
CA MET A 524 -5.92 16.87 9.77
C MET A 524 -6.27 18.36 9.88
N LEU A 525 -5.44 19.20 10.51
CA LEU A 525 -5.70 20.64 10.62
C LEU A 525 -5.72 21.34 9.25
N GLN A 526 -4.93 20.86 8.29
CA GLN A 526 -4.94 21.35 6.91
C GLN A 526 -6.12 20.80 6.06
N GLY A 527 -7.04 20.03 6.65
CA GLY A 527 -8.13 19.38 5.91
C GLY A 527 -7.68 18.19 5.06
N LYS A 528 -6.45 17.72 5.23
CA LYS A 528 -5.89 16.54 4.55
C LYS A 528 -6.16 15.30 5.40
N PHE A 529 -7.42 14.86 5.39
CA PHE A 529 -7.80 13.60 6.00
C PHE A 529 -7.52 12.43 5.05
N ARG A 530 -6.76 11.44 5.51
CA ARG A 530 -6.47 10.22 4.76
C ARG A 530 -7.40 9.11 5.23
N TRP A 531 -8.09 8.47 4.29
CA TRP A 531 -8.84 7.26 4.57
C TRP A 531 -7.92 6.05 4.46
N THR A 532 -7.59 5.41 5.59
CA THR A 532 -7.02 4.06 5.63
C THR A 532 -8.11 3.06 6.02
N GLU A 533 -7.80 1.78 5.93
CA GLU A 533 -8.73 0.71 6.32
C GLU A 533 -9.20 0.87 7.77
N ALA A 534 -8.32 1.28 8.69
CA ALA A 534 -8.67 1.51 10.09
C ALA A 534 -9.68 2.67 10.27
N GLU A 535 -9.54 3.79 9.55
CA GLU A 535 -10.54 4.88 9.64
C GLU A 535 -11.86 4.50 8.96
N TYR A 536 -11.82 3.68 7.91
CA TYR A 536 -13.03 3.13 7.31
C TYR A 536 -13.78 2.23 8.30
N GLU A 537 -13.09 1.26 8.90
CA GLU A 537 -13.67 0.37 9.92
C GLU A 537 -14.22 1.15 11.10
N ARG A 538 -13.44 2.10 11.64
CA ARG A 538 -13.89 2.99 12.71
C ARG A 538 -15.14 3.77 12.31
N GLY A 539 -15.15 4.36 11.12
CA GLY A 539 -16.32 5.09 10.61
C GLY A 539 -17.55 4.19 10.42
N THR A 540 -17.38 2.95 9.97
CA THR A 540 -18.48 1.97 9.88
C THR A 540 -19.00 1.52 11.24
N ALA A 541 -18.11 1.31 12.23
CA ALA A 541 -18.49 0.97 13.59
C ALA A 541 -19.27 2.10 14.27
N LEU A 542 -18.81 3.34 14.14
CA LEU A 542 -19.54 4.53 14.61
C LEU A 542 -20.90 4.66 13.93
N ARG A 543 -20.98 4.33 12.63
CA ARG A 543 -22.27 4.32 11.91
C ARG A 543 -23.21 3.23 12.43
N ALA A 544 -22.69 2.04 12.74
CA ALA A 544 -23.47 0.94 13.32
C ALA A 544 -23.98 1.26 14.73
N GLN A 545 -23.27 2.10 15.48
CA GLN A 545 -23.72 2.66 16.77
C GLN A 545 -24.81 3.74 16.63
N GLY A 546 -25.22 4.07 15.40
CA GLY A 546 -26.32 5.00 15.13
C GLY A 546 -25.88 6.45 14.88
N LEU A 547 -24.58 6.78 14.95
CA LEU A 547 -24.11 8.15 14.78
C LEU A 547 -24.37 8.65 13.35
N THR A 548 -24.73 9.92 13.23
CA THR A 548 -24.88 10.64 11.96
C THR A 548 -23.53 10.86 11.29
N TYR A 549 -23.50 11.05 9.96
CA TYR A 549 -22.25 11.36 9.24
C TYR A 549 -21.57 12.64 9.74
N ARG A 550 -22.32 13.56 10.35
CA ARG A 550 -21.79 14.78 10.96
C ARG A 550 -21.05 14.49 12.25
N GLU A 551 -21.61 13.64 13.11
CA GLU A 551 -20.95 13.19 14.33
C GLU A 551 -19.73 12.34 14.00
N ILE A 552 -19.87 11.38 13.07
CA ILE A 552 -18.74 10.57 12.61
C ILE A 552 -17.60 11.45 12.07
N ALA A 553 -17.93 12.49 11.30
CA ALA A 553 -16.90 13.42 10.82
C ALA A 553 -16.13 14.07 11.97
N ARG A 554 -16.82 14.53 13.01
CA ARG A 554 -16.20 15.07 14.24
C ARG A 554 -15.35 14.02 14.97
N HIS A 555 -15.81 12.77 15.06
CA HIS A 555 -15.04 11.71 15.71
C HIS A 555 -13.76 11.32 14.96
N LEU A 556 -13.74 11.51 13.64
CA LEU A 556 -12.60 11.14 12.81
C LEU A 556 -11.59 12.27 12.66
N SER A 557 -12.03 13.53 12.55
CA SER A 557 -11.12 14.67 12.39
C SER A 557 -11.84 16.00 12.63
N PRO A 558 -11.12 17.02 13.15
CA PRO A 558 -11.73 18.32 13.47
C PRO A 558 -12.16 19.12 12.22
N THR A 559 -11.61 18.80 11.04
CA THR A 559 -11.86 19.54 9.79
C THR A 559 -12.61 18.72 8.74
N LEU A 560 -12.86 17.43 9.02
CA LEU A 560 -13.51 16.54 8.06
C LEU A 560 -14.98 16.94 7.89
N ARG A 561 -15.43 16.99 6.63
CA ARG A 561 -16.82 17.31 6.29
C ARG A 561 -17.68 16.04 6.27
N HIS A 562 -18.91 16.15 6.76
CA HIS A 562 -19.88 15.05 6.78
C HIS A 562 -20.16 14.46 5.38
N ASP A 563 -20.18 15.29 4.34
CA ASP A 563 -20.32 14.84 2.95
C ASP A 563 -19.20 13.87 2.54
N ASN A 564 -17.97 14.17 2.94
CA ASN A 564 -16.81 13.33 2.64
C ASN A 564 -16.92 11.98 3.35
N VAL A 565 -17.39 11.98 4.61
CA VAL A 565 -17.65 10.74 5.35
C VAL A 565 -18.75 9.91 4.68
N CYS A 566 -19.86 10.55 4.30
CA CYS A 566 -20.96 9.88 3.61
C CYS A 566 -20.49 9.22 2.31
N ILE A 567 -19.76 9.95 1.47
CA ILE A 567 -19.23 9.43 0.20
C ILE A 567 -18.22 8.31 0.45
N ALA A 568 -17.28 8.52 1.38
CA ALA A 568 -16.21 7.57 1.63
C ALA A 568 -16.72 6.26 2.24
N LEU A 569 -17.58 6.32 3.27
CA LEU A 569 -18.17 5.13 3.88
C LEU A 569 -19.11 4.42 2.91
N ARG A 570 -19.90 5.15 2.10
CA ARG A 570 -20.74 4.51 1.07
C ARG A 570 -19.90 3.79 0.04
N ARG A 571 -18.81 4.41 -0.44
CA ARG A 571 -17.87 3.76 -1.36
C ARG A 571 -17.23 2.54 -0.72
N TYR A 572 -16.70 2.68 0.49
CA TYR A 572 -16.06 1.58 1.22
C TYR A 572 -17.01 0.42 1.47
N LEU A 573 -18.26 0.68 1.89
CA LEU A 573 -19.27 -0.37 2.07
C LEU A 573 -19.73 -1.00 0.74
N SER A 574 -19.64 -0.26 -0.37
CA SER A 574 -19.94 -0.79 -1.71
C SER A 574 -18.77 -1.56 -2.34
N THR A 575 -17.53 -1.30 -1.91
CA THR A 575 -16.31 -1.94 -2.42
C THR A 575 -15.78 -3.02 -1.49
N ARG A 576 -16.12 -2.99 -0.19
CA ARG A 576 -15.93 -4.15 0.67
C ARG A 576 -16.75 -5.27 0.04
N PRO A 577 -16.21 -6.49 -0.06
CA PRO A 577 -17.01 -7.68 -0.32
C PRO A 577 -17.89 -7.95 0.92
N VAL A 578 -18.85 -7.08 1.22
CA VAL A 578 -19.98 -7.45 2.07
C VAL A 578 -20.93 -8.20 1.18
N LEU A 579 -20.76 -9.51 1.19
CA LEU A 579 -21.78 -10.56 1.22
C LEU A 579 -21.13 -11.80 0.64
N GLU A 580 -21.22 -12.91 1.37
CA GLU A 580 -21.28 -14.22 0.70
C GLU A 580 -22.11 -14.01 -0.58
N PRO A 581 -21.57 -14.34 -1.77
CA PRO A 581 -22.32 -14.16 -3.00
C PRO A 581 -23.70 -14.74 -2.76
N ILE A 582 -24.74 -13.93 -2.99
CA ILE A 582 -26.14 -14.39 -2.85
C ILE A 582 -26.16 -15.73 -3.58
N SER A 583 -26.41 -16.81 -2.84
CA SER A 583 -26.26 -18.14 -3.40
C SER A 583 -27.09 -18.26 -4.66
N ALA A 584 -26.63 -19.04 -5.64
CA ALA A 584 -27.34 -19.20 -6.91
C ALA A 584 -28.83 -19.49 -6.69
N GLY A 585 -29.16 -20.36 -5.73
CA GLY A 585 -30.55 -20.65 -5.36
C GLY A 585 -31.35 -19.46 -4.84
N LYS A 586 -30.74 -18.51 -4.11
CA LYS A 586 -31.43 -17.26 -3.71
C LYS A 586 -31.62 -16.30 -4.89
N LEU A 587 -30.70 -16.28 -5.87
CA LEU A 587 -30.87 -15.49 -7.09
C LEU A 587 -32.00 -16.04 -7.98
N ASP A 588 -32.11 -17.36 -8.06
CA ASP A 588 -33.18 -18.04 -8.77
C ASP A 588 -34.53 -17.76 -8.10
N GLU A 589 -34.57 -17.82 -6.77
CA GLU A 589 -35.78 -17.51 -6.01
C GLU A 589 -36.20 -16.03 -6.13
N ILE A 590 -35.25 -15.09 -6.12
CA ILE A 590 -35.53 -13.67 -6.42
C ILE A 590 -36.14 -13.54 -7.82
N SER A 591 -35.58 -14.24 -8.82
CA SER A 591 -36.07 -14.16 -10.20
C SER A 591 -37.49 -14.72 -10.30
N ARG A 592 -37.76 -15.87 -9.67
CA ARG A 592 -39.09 -16.48 -9.58
C ARG A 592 -40.11 -15.53 -8.94
N LEU A 593 -39.75 -14.89 -7.83
CA LEU A 593 -40.65 -13.94 -7.14
C LEU A 593 -40.86 -12.65 -7.93
N VAL A 594 -39.84 -12.18 -8.67
CA VAL A 594 -40.01 -11.04 -9.59
C VAL A 594 -41.00 -11.41 -10.70
N ASP A 595 -40.88 -12.59 -11.31
CA ASP A 595 -41.82 -13.07 -12.33
C ASP A 595 -43.24 -13.21 -11.77
N GLU A 596 -43.37 -13.68 -10.52
CA GLU A 596 -44.65 -13.84 -9.84
C GLU A 596 -45.34 -12.49 -9.57
N TYR A 597 -44.57 -11.46 -9.19
CA TYR A 597 -45.09 -10.16 -8.75
C TYR A 597 -45.12 -9.08 -9.82
N ALA A 598 -44.35 -9.23 -10.90
CA ALA A 598 -44.27 -8.22 -11.95
C ALA A 598 -45.65 -7.92 -12.55
N GLY A 599 -46.00 -6.64 -12.61
CA GLY A 599 -47.30 -6.17 -13.12
C GLY A 599 -48.49 -6.39 -12.19
N LYS A 600 -48.32 -7.09 -11.05
CA LYS A 600 -49.36 -7.25 -10.02
C LYS A 600 -49.23 -6.26 -8.87
N TYR A 601 -47.99 -5.83 -8.58
CA TYR A 601 -47.68 -4.91 -7.50
C TYR A 601 -46.79 -3.75 -7.98
N PRO A 602 -46.86 -2.57 -7.34
CA PRO A 602 -45.89 -1.50 -7.55
C PRO A 602 -44.47 -1.94 -7.22
N VAL A 603 -43.46 -1.41 -7.92
CA VAL A 603 -42.04 -1.79 -7.76
C VAL A 603 -41.56 -1.69 -6.31
N ALA A 604 -41.97 -0.64 -5.59
CA ALA A 604 -41.62 -0.47 -4.18
C ALA A 604 -42.15 -1.61 -3.29
N GLU A 605 -43.35 -2.11 -3.59
CA GLU A 605 -43.96 -3.23 -2.88
C GLU A 605 -43.36 -4.57 -3.26
N ILE A 606 -43.02 -4.79 -4.54
CA ILE A 606 -42.31 -5.99 -4.99
C ILE A 606 -41.00 -6.15 -4.21
N ILE A 607 -40.22 -5.07 -4.16
CA ILE A 607 -38.95 -5.03 -3.42
C ILE A 607 -39.18 -5.35 -1.94
N ALA A 608 -40.18 -4.74 -1.30
CA ALA A 608 -40.49 -4.98 0.11
C ALA A 608 -40.90 -6.44 0.36
N LYS A 609 -41.77 -7.01 -0.48
CA LYS A 609 -42.26 -8.40 -0.36
C LYS A 609 -41.12 -9.42 -0.49
N ILE A 610 -40.28 -9.27 -1.52
CA ILE A 610 -39.13 -10.18 -1.75
C ILE A 610 -38.13 -10.10 -0.59
N ARG A 611 -37.86 -8.90 -0.09
CA ARG A 611 -36.97 -8.72 1.08
C ARG A 611 -37.49 -9.44 2.31
N THR A 612 -38.77 -9.28 2.61
CA THR A 612 -39.41 -9.91 3.78
C THR A 612 -39.44 -11.43 3.63
N GLN A 613 -39.77 -11.95 2.46
CA GLN A 613 -39.84 -13.41 2.22
C GLN A 613 -38.47 -14.10 2.29
N LEU A 614 -37.41 -13.44 1.82
CA LEU A 614 -36.08 -14.06 1.75
C LEU A 614 -35.15 -13.72 2.94
N ASN A 615 -35.64 -12.96 3.92
CA ASN A 615 -34.91 -12.53 5.11
C ASN A 615 -33.49 -12.02 4.80
N LEU A 616 -33.38 -11.09 3.84
CA LEU A 616 -32.09 -10.61 3.33
C LEU A 616 -31.49 -9.52 4.22
N GLY A 617 -30.40 -9.83 4.94
CA GLY A 617 -29.76 -8.99 5.97
C GLY A 617 -28.90 -7.80 5.51
N ASN A 618 -28.79 -7.53 4.20
CA ASN A 618 -28.13 -6.32 3.67
C ASN A 618 -29.10 -5.52 2.81
N GLU A 619 -29.52 -4.36 3.33
CA GLU A 619 -30.58 -3.54 2.75
C GLU A 619 -30.21 -2.96 1.37
N PHE A 620 -28.97 -2.54 1.14
CA PHE A 620 -28.62 -1.80 -0.08
C PHE A 620 -28.29 -2.72 -1.27
N ALA A 621 -27.47 -3.75 -1.04
CA ALA A 621 -27.05 -4.66 -2.11
C ALA A 621 -28.21 -5.51 -2.63
N CYS A 622 -29.05 -6.02 -1.72
CA CYS A 622 -30.22 -6.81 -2.08
C CYS A 622 -31.28 -5.95 -2.79
N HIS A 623 -31.51 -4.71 -2.31
CA HIS A 623 -32.40 -3.76 -2.97
C HIS A 623 -31.96 -3.47 -4.41
N THR A 624 -30.66 -3.26 -4.63
CA THR A 624 -30.09 -3.03 -5.96
C THR A 624 -30.28 -4.26 -6.86
N LEU A 625 -30.01 -5.46 -6.36
CA LEU A 625 -30.12 -6.69 -7.13
C LEU A 625 -31.57 -7.00 -7.53
N ILE A 626 -32.52 -6.88 -6.59
CA ILE A 626 -33.94 -7.04 -6.89
C ILE A 626 -34.38 -6.00 -7.93
N SER A 627 -33.95 -4.74 -7.76
CA SER A 627 -34.26 -3.65 -8.71
C SER A 627 -33.71 -3.91 -10.11
N ILE A 628 -32.52 -4.50 -10.24
CA ILE A 628 -31.94 -4.92 -11.53
C ILE A 628 -32.78 -6.03 -12.16
N ARG A 629 -33.22 -7.02 -11.38
CA ARG A 629 -34.07 -8.11 -11.89
C ARG A 629 -35.43 -7.62 -12.33
N ILE A 630 -36.08 -6.74 -11.55
CA ILE A 630 -37.32 -6.06 -11.95
C ILE A 630 -37.09 -5.28 -13.25
N ALA A 631 -35.99 -4.52 -13.34
CA ALA A 631 -35.68 -3.74 -14.53
C ALA A 631 -35.48 -4.61 -15.78
N ALA A 632 -34.90 -5.80 -15.63
CA ALA A 632 -34.69 -6.75 -16.72
C ALA A 632 -35.95 -7.51 -17.15
N HIS A 633 -36.99 -7.54 -16.30
CA HIS A 633 -38.22 -8.28 -16.58
C HIS A 633 -38.98 -7.69 -17.79
N PRO A 634 -39.55 -8.54 -18.69
CA PRO A 634 -40.20 -8.08 -19.92
C PRO A 634 -41.29 -7.01 -19.71
N HIS A 635 -42.09 -7.12 -18.65
CA HIS A 635 -43.12 -6.15 -18.31
C HIS A 635 -42.56 -4.72 -18.14
N TYR A 636 -41.47 -4.57 -17.38
CA TYR A 636 -40.86 -3.26 -17.14
C TYR A 636 -39.98 -2.81 -18.32
N GLN A 637 -39.40 -3.74 -19.09
CA GLN A 637 -38.73 -3.41 -20.35
C GLN A 637 -39.71 -2.85 -21.41
N ALA A 638 -40.97 -3.29 -21.42
CA ALA A 638 -42.01 -2.67 -22.23
C ALA A 638 -42.28 -1.23 -21.75
N LYS A 639 -42.59 -1.03 -20.46
CA LYS A 639 -42.78 0.31 -19.88
C LYS A 639 -41.61 1.26 -20.18
N LEU A 640 -40.37 0.78 -20.05
CA LEU A 640 -39.17 1.57 -20.31
C LEU A 640 -39.03 1.99 -21.80
N ARG A 641 -39.58 1.23 -22.74
CA ARG A 641 -39.55 1.59 -24.17
C ARG A 641 -40.54 2.68 -24.53
N ASP A 642 -41.64 2.77 -23.79
CA ASP A 642 -42.73 3.71 -24.06
C ASP A 642 -42.52 5.10 -23.43
N ILE A 643 -41.45 5.27 -22.65
CA ILE A 643 -41.11 6.56 -22.03
C ILE A 643 -40.46 7.49 -23.04
N ASP A 644 -41.04 8.68 -23.21
CA ASP A 644 -40.34 9.80 -23.87
C ASP A 644 -39.27 10.37 -22.93
N TYR A 645 -38.05 9.85 -23.08
CA TYR A 645 -36.93 10.28 -22.25
C TYR A 645 -36.47 11.72 -22.51
N ASN A 646 -36.79 12.31 -23.67
CA ASN A 646 -36.43 13.70 -23.94
C ASN A 646 -37.35 14.65 -23.15
N ASP A 647 -38.66 14.39 -23.15
CA ASP A 647 -39.60 15.11 -22.30
C ASP A 647 -39.23 14.96 -20.81
N LEU A 648 -38.95 13.72 -20.39
CA LEU A 648 -38.57 13.46 -19.01
C LEU A 648 -37.27 14.18 -18.59
N ALA A 649 -36.27 14.24 -19.48
CA ALA A 649 -35.05 15.01 -19.24
C ALA A 649 -35.33 16.50 -19.10
N ASN A 650 -36.23 17.04 -19.92
CA ASN A 650 -36.64 18.45 -19.83
C ASN A 650 -37.38 18.73 -18.52
N ARG A 651 -38.33 17.89 -18.11
CA ARG A 651 -39.04 18.01 -16.82
C ARG A 651 -38.07 17.99 -15.63
N ILE A 652 -37.06 17.11 -15.66
CA ILE A 652 -36.02 17.02 -14.62
C ILE A 652 -35.12 18.25 -14.65
N ALA A 653 -34.68 18.70 -15.83
CA ALA A 653 -33.82 19.88 -15.99
C ALA A 653 -34.52 21.17 -15.55
N MET A 654 -35.83 21.27 -15.78
CA MET A 654 -36.68 22.37 -15.31
C MET A 654 -37.00 22.31 -13.81
N GLY A 655 -36.54 21.27 -13.09
CA GLY A 655 -36.82 21.08 -11.67
C GLY A 655 -38.28 20.74 -11.33
N GLN A 656 -39.09 20.40 -12.34
CA GLN A 656 -40.51 20.05 -12.16
C GLN A 656 -40.69 18.66 -11.52
N THR A 657 -39.71 17.78 -11.69
CA THR A 657 -39.68 16.46 -11.05
C THR A 657 -38.24 16.08 -10.69
N THR A 658 -38.07 15.04 -9.87
CA THR A 658 -36.78 14.42 -9.61
C THR A 658 -36.74 13.04 -10.22
N ARG A 659 -35.54 12.49 -10.47
CA ARG A 659 -35.40 11.08 -10.91
C ARG A 659 -36.00 10.07 -9.92
N LYS A 660 -36.18 10.43 -8.66
CA LYS A 660 -36.86 9.54 -7.71
C LYS A 660 -38.38 9.58 -7.94
N LEU A 661 -38.94 10.79 -7.95
CA LEU A 661 -40.39 10.99 -8.12
C LEU A 661 -40.89 10.49 -9.48
N ALA A 662 -40.15 10.72 -10.55
CA ALA A 662 -40.52 10.20 -11.87
C ALA A 662 -40.46 8.67 -11.96
N ALA A 663 -39.58 8.00 -11.20
CA ALA A 663 -39.52 6.54 -11.18
C ALA A 663 -40.72 5.96 -10.42
N GLU A 664 -41.14 6.65 -9.37
CA GLU A 664 -42.35 6.33 -8.61
C GLU A 664 -43.62 6.57 -9.45
N GLU A 665 -43.70 7.71 -10.18
CA GLU A 665 -44.80 8.06 -11.09
C GLU A 665 -44.98 7.02 -12.21
N LEU A 666 -43.86 6.56 -12.79
CA LEU A 666 -43.85 5.61 -13.91
C LEU A 666 -43.85 4.14 -13.45
N ASP A 667 -43.83 3.90 -12.14
CA ASP A 667 -43.72 2.57 -11.52
C ASP A 667 -42.60 1.72 -12.14
N ILE A 668 -41.38 2.26 -12.12
CA ILE A 668 -40.16 1.61 -12.62
C ILE A 668 -39.03 1.67 -11.59
N PRO A 669 -38.05 0.75 -11.64
CA PRO A 669 -36.90 0.84 -10.75
C PRO A 669 -36.08 2.10 -10.99
N ILE A 670 -35.75 2.83 -9.92
CA ILE A 670 -34.94 4.06 -9.98
C ILE A 670 -33.58 3.84 -10.66
N CYS A 671 -33.00 2.64 -10.51
CA CYS A 671 -31.75 2.26 -11.16
C CYS A 671 -31.90 2.20 -12.69
N ALA A 672 -33.01 1.65 -13.19
CA ALA A 672 -33.29 1.56 -14.62
C ALA A 672 -33.43 2.95 -15.23
N MET A 673 -34.19 3.82 -14.56
CA MET A 673 -34.35 5.20 -15.00
C MET A 673 -33.04 5.97 -14.95
N THR A 674 -32.23 5.79 -13.92
CA THR A 674 -30.91 6.45 -13.80
C THR A 674 -29.97 6.07 -14.95
N VAL A 675 -29.94 4.80 -15.35
CA VAL A 675 -29.09 4.31 -16.46
C VAL A 675 -29.55 4.90 -17.79
N ARG A 676 -30.87 4.89 -18.07
CA ARG A 676 -31.43 5.45 -19.30
C ARG A 676 -31.24 6.96 -19.37
N MET A 677 -31.53 7.67 -18.29
CA MET A 677 -31.33 9.13 -18.18
C MET A 677 -29.88 9.53 -18.38
N ARG A 678 -28.90 8.76 -17.87
CA ARG A 678 -27.47 9.06 -18.13
C ARG A 678 -27.14 9.03 -19.62
N THR A 679 -27.75 8.14 -20.39
CA THR A 679 -27.53 8.05 -21.84
C THR A 679 -28.12 9.25 -22.57
N VAL A 680 -29.28 9.72 -22.11
CA VAL A 680 -30.02 10.85 -22.66
C VAL A 680 -29.36 12.18 -22.28
N ASP A 681 -28.97 12.34 -21.02
CA ASP A 681 -28.19 13.49 -20.53
C ASP A 681 -26.87 13.64 -21.29
N ASN A 682 -26.17 12.54 -21.59
CA ASN A 682 -24.93 12.57 -22.37
C ASN A 682 -25.16 12.99 -23.84
N LYS A 683 -26.36 12.79 -24.38
CA LYS A 683 -26.74 13.23 -25.73
C LYS A 683 -27.22 14.69 -25.74
N LEU A 684 -27.99 15.09 -24.73
CA LEU A 684 -28.55 16.44 -24.60
C LEU A 684 -27.50 17.47 -24.16
N TYR A 685 -26.58 17.07 -23.28
CA TYR A 685 -25.58 17.97 -22.70
C TYR A 685 -24.17 17.54 -23.06
N SER A 686 -23.48 18.38 -23.84
CA SER A 686 -22.09 18.14 -24.21
C SER A 686 -21.17 18.20 -23.00
N SER A 687 -20.31 17.19 -22.84
CA SER A 687 -19.26 17.16 -21.81
C SER A 687 -18.12 18.16 -22.12
N LYS A 688 -17.98 18.59 -23.37
CA LYS A 688 -16.98 19.57 -23.80
C LYS A 688 -17.50 20.98 -23.52
N TRP A 689 -16.64 21.79 -22.90
CA TRP A 689 -16.87 23.21 -22.69
C TRP A 689 -16.20 24.01 -23.79
N THR A 690 -16.95 24.84 -24.51
CA THR A 690 -16.38 25.83 -25.41
C THR A 690 -15.89 27.04 -24.62
N GLU A 691 -14.99 27.83 -25.20
CA GLU A 691 -14.52 29.07 -24.55
C GLU A 691 -15.65 30.06 -24.31
N GLU A 692 -16.63 30.13 -25.23
CA GLU A 692 -17.83 30.95 -25.11
C GLU A 692 -18.69 30.56 -23.91
N GLU A 693 -18.94 29.26 -23.73
CA GLU A 693 -19.70 28.74 -22.59
C GLU A 693 -18.99 29.02 -21.26
N ILE A 694 -17.66 28.92 -21.24
CA ILE A 694 -16.84 29.23 -20.06
C ILE A 694 -16.92 30.72 -19.73
N ARG A 695 -16.84 31.59 -20.74
CA ARG A 695 -16.93 33.05 -20.54
C ARG A 695 -18.29 33.43 -19.96
N LYS A 696 -19.38 32.97 -20.57
CA LYS A 696 -20.76 33.19 -20.07
C LYS A 696 -20.94 32.72 -18.62
N LEU A 697 -20.35 31.56 -18.26
CA LEU A 697 -20.40 31.03 -16.89
C LEU A 697 -19.62 31.91 -15.91
N VAL A 698 -18.43 32.38 -16.30
CA VAL A 698 -17.61 33.28 -15.48
C VAL A 698 -18.33 34.61 -15.26
N ASP A 699 -18.83 35.22 -16.33
CA ASP A 699 -19.56 36.49 -16.29
C ASP A 699 -20.80 36.39 -15.40
N TYR A 700 -21.58 35.31 -15.56
CA TYR A 700 -22.75 35.05 -14.73
C TYR A 700 -22.40 34.92 -13.25
N VAL A 701 -21.35 34.16 -12.92
CA VAL A 701 -20.94 33.94 -11.52
C VAL A 701 -20.34 35.19 -10.90
N GLN A 702 -19.60 36.01 -11.66
CA GLN A 702 -19.05 37.27 -11.19
C GLN A 702 -20.11 38.36 -11.04
N GLY A 703 -21.12 38.37 -11.92
CA GLY A 703 -22.28 39.28 -11.82
C GLY A 703 -23.25 38.92 -10.70
N CYS A 704 -23.23 37.67 -10.21
CA CYS A 704 -23.99 37.28 -9.02
C CYS A 704 -23.23 37.70 -7.75
N GLY A 705 -23.65 38.80 -7.12
CA GLY A 705 -23.13 39.24 -5.81
C GLY A 705 -23.41 38.27 -4.64
N SER A 706 -24.19 37.20 -4.87
CA SER A 706 -24.54 36.17 -3.90
C SER A 706 -24.43 34.76 -4.51
N LYS A 707 -24.99 33.71 -3.86
CA LYS A 707 -24.90 32.32 -4.35
C LYS A 707 -25.58 32.23 -5.74
N PRO A 708 -24.83 31.95 -6.82
CA PRO A 708 -25.37 31.95 -8.18
C PRO A 708 -26.46 30.88 -8.35
N ASP A 709 -27.56 31.22 -9.01
CA ASP A 709 -28.62 30.27 -9.35
C ASP A 709 -28.19 29.44 -10.56
N ILE A 710 -27.50 28.34 -10.27
CA ILE A 710 -26.94 27.46 -11.31
C ILE A 710 -28.04 26.78 -12.14
N ALA A 711 -29.23 26.59 -11.58
CA ALA A 711 -30.34 26.01 -12.33
C ALA A 711 -30.84 27.00 -13.39
N TYR A 712 -30.99 28.27 -13.03
CA TYR A 712 -31.31 29.34 -13.97
C TYR A 712 -30.25 29.47 -15.07
N PHE A 713 -28.96 29.48 -14.71
CA PHE A 713 -27.90 29.58 -15.71
C PHE A 713 -27.82 28.38 -16.65
N SER A 714 -28.00 27.16 -16.12
CA SER A 714 -28.07 25.95 -16.95
C SER A 714 -29.20 26.03 -17.97
N LYS A 715 -30.37 26.57 -17.59
CA LYS A 715 -31.49 26.84 -18.49
C LYS A 715 -31.14 27.87 -19.57
N LEU A 716 -30.46 28.95 -19.19
CA LEU A 716 -30.02 30.00 -20.14
C LEU A 716 -29.00 29.47 -21.15
N LEU A 717 -28.11 28.58 -20.69
CA LEU A 717 -27.04 28.03 -21.52
C LEU A 717 -27.54 26.92 -22.46
N GLY A 718 -28.51 26.11 -22.02
CA GLY A 718 -29.18 25.06 -22.79
C GLY A 718 -28.32 23.84 -23.16
N THR A 719 -26.98 23.97 -23.16
CA THR A 719 -26.03 22.94 -23.58
C THR A 719 -25.33 22.21 -22.43
N LYS A 720 -25.59 22.64 -21.19
CA LYS A 720 -24.98 22.10 -19.96
C LYS A 720 -26.02 21.96 -18.87
N SER A 721 -25.93 20.88 -18.09
CA SER A 721 -26.75 20.67 -16.90
C SER A 721 -26.25 21.47 -15.69
N SER A 722 -27.12 21.69 -14.70
CA SER A 722 -26.80 22.39 -13.45
C SER A 722 -25.63 21.73 -12.69
N ALA A 723 -25.50 20.41 -12.78
CA ALA A 723 -24.39 19.67 -12.18
C ALA A 723 -23.06 19.97 -12.89
N GLN A 724 -23.05 19.96 -14.22
CA GLN A 724 -21.86 20.28 -15.02
C GLN A 724 -21.42 21.73 -14.80
N CYS A 725 -22.36 22.67 -14.74
CA CYS A 725 -22.08 24.08 -14.41
C CYS A 725 -21.47 24.20 -13.01
N SER A 726 -22.04 23.52 -12.01
CA SER A 726 -21.51 23.52 -10.63
C SER A 726 -20.08 22.98 -10.55
N GLU A 727 -19.82 21.84 -11.19
CA GLU A 727 -18.49 21.22 -11.23
C GLU A 727 -17.47 22.12 -11.96
N LYS A 728 -17.88 22.76 -13.05
CA LYS A 728 -17.02 23.68 -13.80
C LYS A 728 -16.64 24.89 -12.97
N ILE A 729 -17.58 25.48 -12.23
CA ILE A 729 -17.31 26.59 -11.28
C ILE A 729 -16.27 26.18 -10.25
N GLU A 730 -16.41 24.99 -9.67
CA GLU A 730 -15.45 24.50 -8.67
C GLU A 730 -14.05 24.33 -9.27
N ASN A 731 -13.96 23.80 -10.48
CA ASN A 731 -12.70 23.69 -11.22
C ASN A 731 -12.08 25.05 -11.55
N LEU A 732 -12.88 26.03 -11.96
CA LEU A 732 -12.43 27.40 -12.23
C LEU A 732 -11.92 28.09 -10.96
N ARG A 733 -12.55 27.85 -9.80
CA ARG A 733 -12.07 28.32 -8.49
C ARG A 733 -10.75 27.68 -8.08
N ARG A 734 -10.59 26.37 -8.32
CA ARG A 734 -9.32 25.67 -8.06
C ARG A 734 -8.17 26.21 -8.92
N LYS A 735 -8.47 26.63 -10.15
CA LYS A 735 -7.52 27.26 -11.08
C LYS A 735 -7.28 28.76 -10.84
N GLY A 736 -7.94 29.36 -9.84
CA GLY A 736 -7.79 30.78 -9.51
C GLY A 736 -8.48 31.74 -10.48
N ILE A 737 -9.31 31.25 -11.40
CA ILE A 737 -10.03 32.07 -12.39
C ILE A 737 -11.28 32.70 -11.76
N LEU A 738 -11.91 32.02 -10.80
CA LEU A 738 -13.00 32.56 -9.99
C LEU A 738 -12.56 32.72 -8.53
N PRO A 739 -13.02 33.77 -7.81
CA PRO A 739 -12.73 33.95 -6.41
C PRO A 739 -13.25 32.77 -5.57
N ARG A 740 -12.48 32.37 -4.56
CA ARG A 740 -12.93 31.39 -3.56
C ARG A 740 -14.04 32.03 -2.74
N LEU A 741 -15.11 31.26 -2.45
CA LEU A 741 -16.14 31.71 -1.53
C LEU A 741 -15.49 31.92 -0.16
N THR A 742 -15.27 33.19 0.21
CA THR A 742 -15.02 33.57 1.59
C THR A 742 -16.34 33.33 2.32
N LYS A 743 -16.31 32.55 3.41
CA LYS A 743 -17.47 32.53 4.31
C LYS A 743 -17.66 33.95 4.83
N PRO A 744 -18.90 34.46 4.94
CA PRO A 744 -19.14 35.62 5.78
C PRO A 744 -18.61 35.29 7.18
N ARG A 745 -17.88 36.24 7.77
CA ARG A 745 -17.34 36.16 9.13
C ARG A 745 -18.46 36.00 10.15
#